data_AF-A0A8T3AGG4-F1
#
_entry.id   AF-A0A8T3AGG4-F1
#
_cell.length_a   1.000
_cell.length_b   1.000
_cell.length_c   1.000
_cell.angle_alpha   90.00
_cell.angle_beta   90.00
_cell.angle_gamma   90.00
#
_symmetry.space_group_name_H-M   'P 1'
#
loop_
_entity.id
_entity.type
_entity.pdbx_description
1 polymer ?
#
loop_
_entity_poly.entity_id
_entity_poly.type
_entity_poly.pdbx_seq_one_letter_code
_entity_poly.pdbx_strand_id
1 'polypeptide(L)'
;MSSAARNIRAEKVRRIFERFDSNGDGGLNREEMAALVVAVNPRVKFSDEQISAILDEVFRTYSDFIDQPAGLTLHGLLRTYDDGAGDVDRDFDALSLSLPHSPSPSSPSATSVAAAALSAADDPSTSSIVDPSFPPKRASAAPWASSSPNHGIAFDSTWPLLDDLEILVKRLRSKQIQKSSSDNNNGNNNFDSFSEAGWSREIDHADRRFHWDESSADYTVFVKELSALRGRADASGRDEAFDSHMAIGRSLYEHHLFREALNSFRRACELVPTDVRPHFRAGTALYALGRHGEAKEEFLLALEAAEASGNQWAQLLPQIHVNLGISLEGEGMVLNACEHYREAAILCPTHFRALKLLGSALFGVGEYRAAEKALEEAVFLRPDYADAHCDLGSALHAMGEDERAIQEFQKAIDLKPGHVDALYNLGGLLMDAGRFARASEMYTRVLAVRPNSWRAQLNKAVALLGASENEEAKKALKEAFKMTKRLEVYDAIAHLKMLHKKRKHSKGSGSGVHSEGEFLVVDASKFKRIGRKTTLRQDLANALEIRAFQRLTRLDHCDIEQLKKEMSETNVPLSYSGSGAPVKSIRKAGLEMILQKLLQFLKAETFQGSVKAVNEKILSVMDASGSGRVDLGIFFAVIAPLCSGPTDRRKRVVFDALLWRQTNEGRGTLVRRNDAISYIKLLRAVYIPSHGVSDMMELHGESDPSMISFSEFLEIFNDQDWGFGILSTLVKLEIGDRIRHGKHTCSICQYPIIGSRFREARQHFSLCNRCYSEGKVPSAFKQEEYRFKEYGSETEAIKDKCTCFTLNSKSTESDP
;
A
#
# COMPACT_ATOMS: atom_id res chain seq x y z
N MET A 1 -11.24 16.03 -27.84
CA MET A 1 -11.28 17.42 -28.34
C MET A 1 -11.88 17.51 -29.76
N SER A 2 -12.88 18.39 -29.99
CA SER A 2 -13.45 18.62 -31.33
C SER A 2 -12.49 19.41 -32.23
N SER A 3 -12.64 19.29 -33.56
CA SER A 3 -11.86 20.02 -34.58
C SER A 3 -11.80 21.54 -34.32
N ALA A 4 -12.86 22.13 -33.77
CA ALA A 4 -12.93 23.54 -33.45
C ALA A 4 -12.00 23.97 -32.30
N ALA A 5 -11.84 23.14 -31.27
CA ALA A 5 -10.97 23.46 -30.13
C ALA A 5 -9.47 23.41 -30.50
N ARG A 6 -9.09 22.48 -31.40
CA ARG A 6 -7.72 22.41 -31.95
C ARG A 6 -7.39 23.64 -32.80
N ASN A 7 -8.34 24.13 -33.59
CA ASN A 7 -8.14 25.34 -34.40
C ASN A 7 -7.96 26.60 -33.55
N ILE A 8 -8.69 26.73 -32.43
CA ILE A 8 -8.55 27.87 -31.51
C ILE A 8 -7.18 27.83 -30.79
N ARG A 9 -6.75 26.65 -30.33
CA ARG A 9 -5.45 26.48 -29.67
C ARG A 9 -4.28 26.79 -30.60
N ALA A 10 -4.32 26.30 -31.84
CA ALA A 10 -3.30 26.60 -32.85
C ALA A 10 -3.24 28.10 -33.19
N GLU A 11 -4.39 28.79 -33.23
CA GLU A 11 -4.45 30.24 -33.41
C GLU A 11 -3.81 31.01 -32.24
N LYS A 12 -4.06 30.58 -30.99
CA LYS A 12 -3.42 31.20 -29.81
C LYS A 12 -1.89 31.08 -29.87
N VAL A 13 -1.37 29.90 -30.17
CA VAL A 13 0.08 29.68 -30.32
C VAL A 13 0.66 30.52 -31.45
N ARG A 14 -0.04 30.62 -32.59
CA ARG A 14 0.37 31.48 -33.70
C ARG A 14 0.53 32.94 -33.29
N ARG A 15 -0.40 33.49 -32.51
CA ARG A 15 -0.30 34.87 -32.01
C ARG A 15 0.81 35.07 -31.00
N ILE A 16 1.08 34.08 -30.15
CA ILE A 16 2.23 34.11 -29.24
C ILE A 16 3.52 34.13 -30.06
N PHE A 17 3.62 33.26 -31.06
CA PHE A 17 4.76 33.20 -31.97
C PHE A 17 5.01 34.55 -32.67
N GLU A 18 3.99 35.10 -33.33
CA GLU A 18 4.05 36.40 -34.02
C GLU A 18 4.39 37.58 -33.09
N ARG A 19 4.11 37.47 -31.79
CA ARG A 19 4.43 38.51 -30.82
C ARG A 19 5.93 38.56 -30.49
N PHE A 20 6.61 37.43 -30.58
CA PHE A 20 8.01 37.28 -30.16
C PHE A 20 8.99 37.09 -31.33
N ASP A 21 8.52 36.68 -32.51
CA ASP A 21 9.26 36.75 -33.78
C ASP A 21 9.40 38.22 -34.19
N SER A 22 10.40 38.88 -33.61
CA SER A 22 10.57 40.34 -33.66
C SER A 22 11.24 40.77 -34.95
N ASN A 23 12.04 39.88 -35.54
CA ASN A 23 12.74 40.09 -36.81
C ASN A 23 11.94 39.59 -38.03
N GLY A 24 10.86 38.82 -37.82
CA GLY A 24 9.94 38.35 -38.86
C GLY A 24 10.55 37.30 -39.77
N ASP A 25 11.56 36.57 -39.30
CA ASP A 25 12.27 35.56 -40.09
C ASP A 25 11.61 34.18 -40.07
N GLY A 26 10.52 34.03 -39.31
CA GLY A 26 9.74 32.80 -39.22
C GLY A 26 10.28 31.79 -38.20
N GLY A 27 11.24 32.18 -37.35
CA GLY A 27 11.75 31.40 -36.22
C GLY A 27 11.86 32.24 -34.94
N LEU A 28 11.90 31.57 -33.80
CA LEU A 28 12.25 32.20 -32.52
C LEU A 28 13.70 31.85 -32.21
N ASN A 29 14.59 32.82 -32.37
CA ASN A 29 15.98 32.67 -31.98
C ASN A 29 16.12 32.62 -30.44
N ARG A 30 17.34 32.39 -29.92
CA ARG A 30 17.54 32.23 -28.47
C ARG A 30 17.16 33.47 -27.66
N GLU A 31 17.34 34.66 -28.21
CA GLU A 31 17.00 35.91 -27.52
C GLU A 31 15.48 36.12 -27.47
N GLU A 32 14.78 35.84 -28.58
CA GLU A 32 13.32 35.92 -28.67
C GLU A 32 12.64 34.87 -27.80
N MET A 33 13.21 33.66 -27.75
CA MET A 33 12.72 32.59 -26.88
C MET A 33 12.96 32.89 -25.39
N ALA A 34 14.10 33.51 -25.04
CA ALA A 34 14.34 34.01 -23.68
C ALA A 34 13.27 35.06 -23.28
N ALA A 35 12.98 36.00 -24.18
CA ALA A 35 11.96 37.01 -23.96
C ALA A 35 10.56 36.40 -23.76
N LEU A 36 10.22 35.36 -24.53
CA LEU A 36 8.97 34.62 -24.35
C LEU A 36 8.88 33.99 -22.96
N VAL A 37 9.92 33.24 -22.54
CA VAL A 37 9.96 32.54 -21.24
C VAL A 37 9.79 33.51 -20.06
N VAL A 38 10.42 34.68 -20.13
CA VAL A 38 10.30 35.72 -19.09
C VAL A 38 8.90 36.35 -19.10
N ALA A 39 8.38 36.67 -20.29
CA ALA A 39 7.10 37.36 -20.42
C ALA A 39 5.90 36.52 -19.96
N VAL A 40 5.93 35.20 -20.17
CA VAL A 40 4.85 34.30 -19.73
C VAL A 40 4.93 33.95 -18.23
N ASN A 41 6.03 34.30 -17.55
CA ASN A 41 6.25 34.02 -16.12
C ASN A 41 6.61 35.28 -15.30
N PRO A 42 5.76 36.33 -15.26
CA PRO A 42 6.10 37.63 -14.67
C PRO A 42 6.33 37.60 -13.14
N ARG A 43 5.96 36.51 -12.46
CA ARG A 43 6.13 36.33 -11.00
C ARG A 43 7.45 35.65 -10.62
N VAL A 44 8.20 35.14 -11.61
CA VAL A 44 9.46 34.43 -11.40
C VAL A 44 10.61 35.27 -11.92
N LYS A 45 11.64 35.48 -11.11
CA LYS A 45 12.89 36.11 -11.55
C LYS A 45 13.89 35.01 -11.89
N PHE A 46 14.07 34.73 -13.18
CA PHE A 46 15.09 33.78 -13.64
C PHE A 46 16.47 34.44 -13.64
N SER A 47 17.52 33.67 -13.32
CA SER A 47 18.90 34.06 -13.64
C SER A 47 19.23 33.74 -15.10
N ASP A 48 20.24 34.39 -15.67
CA ASP A 48 20.66 34.17 -17.06
C ASP A 48 21.10 32.71 -17.29
N GLU A 49 21.70 32.06 -16.28
CA GLU A 49 22.07 30.64 -16.35
C GLU A 49 20.85 29.72 -16.38
N GLN A 50 19.77 30.06 -15.66
CA GLN A 50 18.53 29.30 -15.67
C GLN A 50 17.80 29.42 -17.00
N ILE A 51 17.77 30.63 -17.58
CA ILE A 51 17.22 30.85 -18.92
C ILE A 51 18.03 30.06 -19.94
N SER A 52 19.36 30.11 -19.89
CA SER A 52 20.21 29.35 -20.82
C SER A 52 19.97 27.84 -20.70
N ALA A 53 19.85 27.30 -19.49
CA ALA A 53 19.58 25.87 -19.29
C ALA A 53 18.22 25.44 -19.86
N ILE A 54 17.18 26.27 -19.69
CA ILE A 54 15.85 26.02 -20.29
C ILE A 54 15.95 26.03 -21.82
N LEU A 55 16.62 27.04 -22.38
CA LEU A 55 16.78 27.17 -23.83
C LEU A 55 17.63 26.05 -24.42
N ASP A 56 18.67 25.61 -23.73
CA ASP A 56 19.49 24.48 -24.17
C ASP A 56 18.67 23.20 -24.26
N GLU A 57 17.79 22.96 -23.28
CA GLU A 57 16.92 21.79 -23.31
C GLU A 57 15.86 21.89 -24.41
N VAL A 58 15.26 23.06 -24.62
CA VAL A 58 14.29 23.29 -25.70
C VAL A 58 14.95 23.11 -27.07
N PHE A 59 16.10 23.74 -27.32
CA PHE A 59 16.78 23.66 -28.61
C PHE A 59 17.38 22.28 -28.88
N ARG A 60 17.73 21.52 -27.83
CA ARG A 60 18.17 20.13 -27.91
C ARG A 60 17.01 19.16 -28.20
N THR A 61 15.88 19.35 -27.54
CA THR A 61 14.73 18.45 -27.62
C THR A 61 13.96 18.61 -28.93
N TYR A 62 13.86 19.84 -29.44
CA TYR A 62 13.11 20.18 -30.65
C TYR A 62 14.03 20.50 -31.83
N SER A 63 15.23 19.90 -31.89
CA SER A 63 16.22 20.16 -32.94
C SER A 63 15.69 19.98 -34.36
N ASP A 64 14.73 19.08 -34.55
CA ASP A 64 14.09 18.78 -35.84
C ASP A 64 13.13 19.89 -36.32
N PHE A 65 12.80 20.85 -35.46
CA PHE A 65 11.89 21.97 -35.73
C PHE A 65 12.60 23.33 -35.72
N ILE A 66 13.93 23.32 -35.83
CA ILE A 66 14.78 24.52 -35.81
C ILE A 66 15.37 24.75 -37.20
N ASP A 67 15.04 25.89 -37.79
CA ASP A 67 15.63 26.34 -39.04
C ASP A 67 16.79 27.29 -38.74
N GLN A 68 18.01 26.96 -39.18
CA GLN A 68 19.15 27.86 -38.99
C GLN A 68 19.20 28.91 -40.12
N PRO A 69 19.33 30.21 -39.82
CA PRO A 69 19.62 30.83 -38.51
C PRO A 69 18.38 31.31 -37.71
N ALA A 70 17.16 31.13 -38.24
CA ALA A 70 15.91 31.69 -37.70
C ALA A 70 15.50 31.18 -36.30
N GLY A 71 15.85 29.95 -35.93
CA GLY A 71 15.53 29.37 -34.62
C GLY A 71 14.29 28.48 -34.65
N LEU A 72 13.57 28.39 -33.52
CA LEU A 72 12.46 27.46 -33.35
C LEU A 72 11.26 27.91 -34.18
N THR A 73 10.77 27.07 -35.10
CA THR A 73 9.64 27.39 -35.98
C THR A 73 8.30 27.41 -35.22
N LEU A 74 7.26 27.99 -35.82
CA LEU A 74 5.88 27.95 -35.28
C LEU A 74 5.40 26.52 -35.02
N HIS A 75 5.75 25.58 -35.90
CA HIS A 75 5.45 24.16 -35.69
C HIS A 75 6.20 23.59 -34.49
N GLY A 76 7.45 23.99 -34.30
CA GLY A 76 8.24 23.67 -33.10
C GLY A 76 7.60 24.20 -31.83
N LEU A 77 7.18 25.47 -31.79
CA LEU A 77 6.52 26.06 -30.63
C LEU A 77 5.15 25.42 -30.35
N LEU A 78 4.39 25.08 -31.39
CA LEU A 78 3.12 24.36 -31.20
C LEU A 78 3.36 22.96 -30.62
N ARG A 79 4.43 22.29 -31.06
CA ARG A 79 4.85 21.00 -30.52
C ARG A 79 5.30 21.11 -29.06
N THR A 80 6.03 22.16 -28.68
CA THR A 80 6.47 22.34 -27.28
C THR A 80 5.28 22.49 -26.32
N TYR A 81 4.24 23.20 -26.73
CA TYR A 81 2.99 23.32 -25.97
C TYR A 81 2.16 22.03 -25.95
N ASP A 82 2.17 21.25 -27.04
CA ASP A 82 1.48 19.95 -27.09
C ASP A 82 2.18 18.87 -26.27
N ASP A 83 3.50 18.93 -26.15
CA ASP A 83 4.30 18.07 -25.28
C ASP A 83 4.29 18.56 -23.81
N GLY A 84 3.57 19.66 -23.51
CA GLY A 84 3.26 20.11 -22.15
C GLY A 84 4.33 20.99 -21.48
N ALA A 85 5.25 21.57 -22.25
CA ALA A 85 6.29 22.47 -21.73
C ALA A 85 5.75 23.82 -21.21
N GLY A 86 4.46 24.12 -21.47
CA GLY A 86 3.75 25.31 -21.01
C GLY A 86 2.24 25.15 -21.18
N ASP A 87 1.46 26.12 -20.68
CA ASP A 87 0.00 26.15 -20.82
C ASP A 87 -0.38 27.30 -21.76
N VAL A 88 -0.84 26.97 -22.97
CA VAL A 88 -1.19 27.93 -24.02
C VAL A 88 -2.23 28.94 -23.53
N ASP A 89 -3.24 28.49 -22.78
CA ASP A 89 -4.33 29.38 -22.35
C ASP A 89 -3.83 30.35 -21.28
N ARG A 90 -3.07 29.83 -20.31
CA ARG A 90 -2.44 30.65 -19.26
C ARG A 90 -1.43 31.65 -19.83
N ASP A 91 -0.58 31.20 -20.75
CA ASP A 91 0.49 32.03 -21.32
C ASP A 91 -0.11 33.09 -22.26
N PHE A 92 -1.15 32.74 -23.03
CA PHE A 92 -1.90 33.70 -23.86
C PHE A 92 -2.59 34.78 -23.02
N ASP A 93 -3.18 34.40 -21.88
CA ASP A 93 -3.80 35.32 -20.93
C ASP A 93 -2.75 36.20 -20.22
N ALA A 94 -1.61 35.63 -19.83
CA ALA A 94 -0.49 36.36 -19.23
C ALA A 94 0.07 37.45 -20.17
N LEU A 95 0.07 37.18 -21.48
CA LEU A 95 0.49 38.12 -22.52
C LEU A 95 -0.60 39.13 -22.92
N SER A 96 -1.81 39.02 -22.36
CA SER A 96 -2.97 39.89 -22.65
C SER A 96 -3.30 39.97 -24.15
N LEU A 97 -3.17 38.85 -24.87
CA LEU A 97 -3.48 38.75 -26.30
C LEU A 97 -4.99 38.55 -26.53
N SER A 98 -5.51 38.92 -27.70
CA SER A 98 -6.93 38.75 -28.05
C SER A 98 -7.11 38.04 -29.40
N LEU A 99 -8.15 37.22 -29.51
CA LEU A 99 -8.55 36.58 -30.77
C LEU A 99 -9.50 37.51 -31.54
N PRO A 100 -9.40 37.59 -32.89
CA PRO A 100 -10.35 38.38 -33.67
C PRO A 100 -11.76 37.79 -33.57
N HIS A 101 -12.72 38.59 -33.11
CA HIS A 101 -14.14 38.22 -33.03
C HIS A 101 -14.76 38.09 -34.42
N SER A 102 -15.47 36.99 -34.68
CA SER A 102 -16.54 36.97 -35.68
C SER A 102 -17.79 37.64 -35.10
N PRO A 103 -18.57 38.42 -35.89
CA PRO A 103 -19.67 39.22 -35.38
C PRO A 103 -20.84 38.31 -34.96
N SER A 104 -21.39 38.59 -33.78
CA SER A 104 -22.62 37.96 -33.27
C SER A 104 -23.84 38.32 -34.13
N PRO A 105 -24.77 37.40 -34.44
CA PRO A 105 -26.09 37.79 -34.91
C PRO A 105 -27.08 37.79 -33.74
N SER A 106 -27.58 38.99 -33.47
CA SER A 106 -28.81 39.28 -32.74
C SER A 106 -30.01 38.51 -33.27
N SER A 107 -30.92 38.16 -32.36
CA SER A 107 -32.30 37.76 -32.64
C SER A 107 -33.09 38.86 -33.37
N PRO A 108 -34.21 38.49 -34.04
CA PRO A 108 -34.72 39.23 -35.19
C PRO A 108 -35.79 40.26 -34.84
N SER A 109 -35.92 41.27 -35.69
CA SER A 109 -37.20 41.91 -36.00
C SER A 109 -37.43 41.84 -37.51
N ALA A 110 -38.66 41.44 -37.87
CA ALA A 110 -39.38 41.80 -39.10
C ALA A 110 -38.88 41.25 -40.47
N THR A 111 -39.68 40.28 -40.96
CA THR A 111 -40.29 40.21 -42.31
C THR A 111 -39.45 40.24 -43.61
N SER A 112 -39.54 39.10 -44.30
CA SER A 112 -39.95 38.91 -45.72
C SER A 112 -39.07 39.37 -46.91
N VAL A 113 -38.61 38.33 -47.63
CA VAL A 113 -38.81 38.05 -49.09
C VAL A 113 -37.86 38.67 -50.14
N ALA A 114 -37.32 37.74 -50.98
CA ALA A 114 -36.85 37.85 -52.38
C ALA A 114 -35.49 38.55 -52.66
N ALA A 115 -34.62 38.16 -53.60
CA ALA A 115 -34.55 37.08 -54.60
C ALA A 115 -33.18 37.10 -55.34
N ALA A 116 -32.80 35.95 -55.93
CA ALA A 116 -31.91 35.76 -57.11
C ALA A 116 -30.40 36.11 -56.96
N ALA A 117 -29.39 35.54 -57.63
CA ALA A 117 -29.16 34.59 -58.74
C ALA A 117 -27.69 34.06 -58.55
N LEU A 118 -27.38 32.76 -58.65
CA LEU A 118 -26.81 32.02 -59.81
C LEU A 118 -25.38 32.39 -60.31
N SER A 119 -24.54 31.34 -60.44
CA SER A 119 -23.36 31.12 -61.34
C SER A 119 -22.03 31.84 -61.03
N ALA A 120 -20.82 31.35 -61.39
CA ALA A 120 -20.24 30.06 -61.83
C ALA A 120 -18.69 30.26 -61.72
N ALA A 121 -17.93 29.26 -61.26
CA ALA A 121 -16.92 28.47 -62.00
C ALA A 121 -15.72 29.24 -62.60
N ASP A 122 -14.49 28.80 -62.27
CA ASP A 122 -13.51 28.33 -63.25
C ASP A 122 -12.26 27.70 -62.60
N ASP A 123 -11.86 26.58 -63.19
CA ASP A 123 -10.63 25.78 -63.03
C ASP A 123 -9.52 26.38 -63.94
N PRO A 124 -8.22 26.01 -63.85
CA PRO A 124 -7.77 24.88 -64.65
C PRO A 124 -6.57 24.04 -64.11
N SER A 125 -6.49 22.84 -64.68
CA SER A 125 -5.56 21.71 -64.56
C SER A 125 -4.16 21.85 -65.21
N THR A 126 -3.26 20.90 -64.87
CA THR A 126 -2.12 20.23 -65.62
C THR A 126 -0.74 20.40 -64.94
N SER A 127 0.20 19.44 -64.86
CA SER A 127 0.31 18.00 -65.15
C SER A 127 1.69 17.49 -64.63
N SER A 128 1.70 16.25 -64.12
CA SER A 128 2.79 15.26 -63.98
C SER A 128 4.26 15.59 -64.34
N ILE A 129 5.19 15.32 -63.39
CA ILE A 129 6.48 14.63 -63.63
C ILE A 129 6.78 13.71 -62.43
N VAL A 130 7.06 12.44 -62.73
CA VAL A 130 7.53 11.37 -61.84
C VAL A 130 9.05 11.36 -61.92
N ASP A 131 9.74 11.32 -60.78
CA ASP A 131 11.18 11.05 -60.71
C ASP A 131 11.44 9.86 -59.76
N PRO A 132 11.92 8.69 -60.24
CA PRO A 132 12.04 7.48 -59.45
C PRO A 132 13.51 7.21 -59.07
N SER A 133 13.99 7.81 -57.99
CA SER A 133 15.21 7.33 -57.34
C SER A 133 15.31 7.92 -55.93
N PHE A 134 14.83 7.18 -54.93
CA PHE A 134 15.29 7.09 -53.54
C PHE A 134 14.19 6.36 -52.72
N PRO A 135 14.48 5.26 -52.00
CA PRO A 135 13.49 4.63 -51.14
C PRO A 135 13.18 5.58 -49.97
N PRO A 136 11.91 5.87 -49.64
CA PRO A 136 11.62 6.71 -48.49
C PRO A 136 12.00 5.96 -47.22
N LYS A 137 12.96 6.51 -46.47
CA LYS A 137 13.27 6.13 -45.10
C LYS A 137 11.97 6.17 -44.29
N ARG A 138 11.59 5.02 -43.71
CA ARG A 138 10.52 4.92 -42.71
C ARG A 138 10.92 5.80 -41.51
N ALA A 139 10.34 6.99 -41.42
CA ALA A 139 10.35 7.76 -40.18
C ALA A 139 9.52 6.99 -39.14
N SER A 140 10.16 6.66 -38.03
CA SER A 140 9.58 5.99 -36.86
C SER A 140 8.58 6.91 -36.17
N ALA A 141 7.30 6.82 -36.55
CA ALA A 141 6.19 7.30 -35.72
C ALA A 141 5.83 6.20 -34.70
N ALA A 142 5.81 6.57 -33.42
CA ALA A 142 5.48 5.68 -32.29
C ALA A 142 4.08 5.04 -32.47
N PRO A 143 3.95 3.71 -32.62
CA PRO A 143 2.68 3.07 -33.00
C PRO A 143 1.64 2.91 -31.86
N TRP A 144 1.92 3.40 -30.65
CA TRP A 144 1.29 2.86 -29.43
C TRP A 144 0.40 3.84 -28.66
N ALA A 145 0.27 5.10 -29.09
CA ALA A 145 -0.76 5.98 -28.56
C ALA A 145 -2.15 5.56 -29.10
N SER A 146 -3.21 5.87 -28.36
CA SER A 146 -4.62 5.76 -28.81
C SER A 146 -4.96 6.73 -29.96
N SER A 147 -3.92 7.38 -30.47
CA SER A 147 -3.82 8.32 -31.57
C SER A 147 -2.84 7.82 -32.65
N SER A 148 -2.43 6.54 -32.64
CA SER A 148 -1.90 5.88 -33.82
C SER A 148 -3.03 5.81 -34.86
N PRO A 149 -2.82 6.28 -36.11
CA PRO A 149 -3.86 6.32 -37.15
C PRO A 149 -4.60 4.99 -37.33
N ASN A 150 -3.93 3.88 -37.03
CA ASN A 150 -4.44 2.51 -37.19
C ASN A 150 -4.62 1.75 -35.87
N HIS A 151 -4.72 2.43 -34.71
CA HIS A 151 -4.81 1.77 -33.39
C HIS A 151 -3.65 0.79 -33.11
N GLY A 152 -2.51 0.93 -33.78
CA GLY A 152 -1.38 0.02 -33.66
C GLY A 152 -1.54 -1.32 -34.40
N ILE A 153 -2.47 -1.40 -35.36
CA ILE A 153 -2.59 -2.49 -36.35
C ILE A 153 -1.68 -2.16 -37.53
N ALA A 154 -0.82 -3.10 -37.90
CA ALA A 154 0.16 -2.94 -38.97
C ALA A 154 -0.31 -3.51 -40.32
N PHE A 155 -1.24 -4.47 -40.32
CA PHE A 155 -1.69 -5.15 -41.53
C PHE A 155 -3.18 -4.94 -41.82
N ASP A 156 -3.51 -4.57 -43.06
CA ASP A 156 -4.90 -4.35 -43.46
C ASP A 156 -5.76 -5.63 -43.38
N SER A 157 -5.12 -6.81 -43.49
CA SER A 157 -5.76 -8.12 -43.34
C SER A 157 -6.31 -8.38 -41.93
N THR A 158 -5.91 -7.61 -40.93
CA THR A 158 -6.38 -7.73 -39.54
C THR A 158 -7.75 -7.10 -39.32
N TRP A 159 -8.12 -6.05 -40.06
CA TRP A 159 -9.41 -5.36 -39.88
C TRP A 159 -10.65 -6.25 -40.10
N PRO A 160 -10.73 -7.07 -41.17
CA PRO A 160 -11.87 -7.98 -41.35
C PRO A 160 -12.05 -8.97 -40.19
N LEU A 161 -10.95 -9.40 -39.54
CA LEU A 161 -11.01 -10.28 -38.38
C LEU A 161 -11.61 -9.56 -37.16
N LEU A 162 -11.33 -8.27 -36.99
CA LEU A 162 -11.92 -7.47 -35.91
C LEU A 162 -13.39 -7.17 -36.14
N ASP A 163 -13.79 -6.91 -37.38
CA ASP A 163 -15.21 -6.71 -37.73
C ASP A 163 -16.02 -7.98 -37.42
N ASP A 164 -15.50 -9.15 -37.83
CA ASP A 164 -16.08 -10.45 -37.50
C ASP A 164 -16.15 -10.66 -35.98
N LEU A 165 -15.08 -10.34 -35.24
CA LEU A 165 -15.02 -10.45 -33.78
C LEU A 165 -16.08 -9.57 -33.10
N GLU A 166 -16.22 -8.33 -33.54
CA GLU A 166 -17.18 -7.38 -32.97
C GLU A 166 -18.63 -7.85 -33.17
N ILE A 167 -18.92 -8.50 -34.30
CA ILE A 167 -20.22 -9.15 -34.55
C ILE A 167 -20.45 -10.29 -33.55
N LEU A 168 -19.43 -11.12 -33.30
CA LEU A 168 -19.51 -12.22 -32.33
C LEU A 168 -19.78 -11.71 -30.91
N VAL A 169 -19.05 -10.68 -30.48
CA VAL A 169 -19.22 -10.08 -29.15
C VAL A 169 -20.60 -9.44 -29.00
N LYS A 170 -21.08 -8.69 -29.99
CA LYS A 170 -22.44 -8.11 -29.99
C LYS A 170 -23.52 -9.18 -29.90
N ARG A 171 -23.36 -10.30 -30.60
CA ARG A 171 -24.27 -11.45 -30.55
C ARG A 171 -24.27 -12.13 -29.18
N LEU A 172 -23.11 -12.31 -28.57
CA LEU A 172 -23.01 -12.85 -27.21
C LEU A 172 -23.70 -11.91 -26.20
N ARG A 173 -23.44 -10.60 -26.31
CA ARG A 173 -24.01 -9.57 -25.45
C ARG A 173 -25.53 -9.54 -25.50
N SER A 174 -26.11 -9.55 -26.70
CA SER A 174 -27.56 -9.49 -26.87
C SER A 174 -28.26 -10.71 -26.27
N LYS A 175 -27.70 -11.90 -26.44
CA LYS A 175 -28.22 -13.15 -25.85
C LYS A 175 -28.16 -13.17 -24.32
N GLN A 176 -27.09 -12.65 -23.72
CA GLN A 176 -26.96 -12.60 -22.26
C GLN A 176 -27.86 -11.53 -21.62
N ILE A 177 -28.04 -10.39 -22.27
CA ILE A 177 -28.98 -9.34 -21.80
C ILE A 177 -30.44 -9.81 -21.88
N GLN A 178 -30.82 -10.55 -22.92
CA GLN A 178 -32.18 -11.09 -23.04
C GLN A 178 -32.51 -12.08 -21.90
N LYS A 179 -31.54 -12.90 -21.46
CA LYS A 179 -31.71 -13.80 -20.31
C LYS A 179 -31.75 -13.06 -18.97
N SER A 180 -31.00 -11.99 -18.79
CA SER A 180 -31.06 -11.21 -17.54
C SER A 180 -32.35 -10.37 -17.41
N SER A 181 -32.96 -10.00 -18.54
CA SER A 181 -34.24 -9.28 -18.57
C SER A 181 -35.48 -10.11 -18.22
N SER A 182 -35.41 -11.45 -18.29
CA SER A 182 -36.52 -12.31 -17.81
C SER A 182 -36.54 -12.51 -16.29
N ASP A 183 -35.43 -12.20 -15.60
CA ASP A 183 -35.25 -12.53 -14.19
C ASP A 183 -35.13 -11.32 -13.24
N ASN A 184 -35.25 -10.07 -13.72
CA ASN A 184 -35.13 -8.91 -12.81
C ASN A 184 -36.02 -7.73 -13.19
N ASN A 185 -37.14 -7.58 -12.46
CA ASN A 185 -37.92 -6.36 -12.39
C ASN A 185 -37.53 -5.59 -11.10
N ASN A 186 -36.43 -4.82 -11.13
CA ASN A 186 -36.30 -3.60 -10.31
C ASN A 186 -35.05 -2.76 -10.65
N GLY A 187 -35.26 -1.44 -10.79
CA GLY A 187 -34.32 -0.45 -10.23
C GLY A 187 -33.23 0.16 -11.12
N ASN A 188 -33.64 1.06 -12.02
CA ASN A 188 -33.08 2.39 -12.28
C ASN A 188 -31.53 2.58 -12.21
N ASN A 189 -30.88 2.69 -13.37
CA ASN A 189 -29.50 3.17 -13.50
C ASN A 189 -29.48 4.49 -14.30
N ASN A 190 -29.21 5.59 -13.59
CA ASN A 190 -28.89 6.87 -14.20
C ASN A 190 -27.40 6.90 -14.61
N PHE A 191 -27.19 7.33 -15.84
CA PHE A 191 -25.95 7.37 -16.58
C PHE A 191 -25.32 8.75 -16.45
N ASP A 192 -24.13 8.83 -15.87
CA ASP A 192 -23.27 10.02 -15.96
C ASP A 192 -22.16 9.74 -16.97
N SER A 193 -22.43 10.21 -18.20
CA SER A 193 -21.45 10.52 -19.22
C SER A 193 -20.65 11.73 -18.75
N PHE A 194 -19.31 11.62 -18.73
CA PHE A 194 -18.28 12.67 -18.87
C PHE A 194 -17.06 12.26 -18.05
N SER A 195 -16.11 11.58 -18.69
CA SER A 195 -14.69 11.52 -18.29
C SER A 195 -13.89 11.04 -19.50
N GLU A 196 -13.07 11.93 -20.06
CA GLU A 196 -12.28 11.74 -21.27
C GLU A 196 -11.25 10.60 -21.17
N ALA A 197 -10.85 10.12 -22.34
CA ALA A 197 -9.94 9.01 -22.58
C ALA A 197 -8.48 9.34 -22.25
N GLY A 198 -7.82 8.47 -21.48
CA GLY A 198 -6.39 8.58 -21.19
C GLY A 198 -5.91 7.41 -20.32
N TRP A 199 -5.26 6.44 -20.96
CA TRP A 199 -4.28 5.47 -20.45
C TRP A 199 -4.12 5.38 -18.91
N SER A 200 -4.96 4.57 -18.26
CA SER A 200 -4.72 3.95 -16.92
C SER A 200 -5.96 3.29 -16.28
N ARG A 201 -7.16 3.37 -16.87
CA ARG A 201 -8.38 2.75 -16.30
C ARG A 201 -8.39 1.22 -16.26
N GLU A 202 -7.38 0.52 -16.80
CA GLU A 202 -7.41 -0.93 -16.98
C GLU A 202 -7.31 -1.72 -15.64
N ILE A 203 -6.80 -1.12 -14.56
CA ILE A 203 -6.57 -1.85 -13.29
C ILE A 203 -7.45 -1.36 -12.13
N ASP A 204 -7.97 -0.13 -12.17
CA ASP A 204 -8.57 0.55 -10.99
C ASP A 204 -10.11 0.57 -10.95
N HIS A 205 -10.78 -0.17 -11.81
CA HIS A 205 -12.25 -0.25 -11.82
C HIS A 205 -12.74 -1.69 -11.69
N ALA A 206 -12.79 -2.17 -10.45
CA ALA A 206 -13.45 -3.43 -10.10
C ALA A 206 -14.95 -3.29 -9.80
N ASP A 207 -15.46 -2.09 -9.53
CA ASP A 207 -16.77 -1.98 -8.85
C ASP A 207 -18.01 -1.82 -9.76
N ARG A 208 -17.88 -1.80 -11.11
CA ARG A 208 -19.03 -1.89 -12.04
C ARG A 208 -18.67 -2.60 -13.35
N ARG A 209 -18.24 -3.86 -13.27
CA ARG A 209 -17.91 -4.69 -14.46
C ARG A 209 -19.16 -5.42 -14.95
N PHE A 210 -19.41 -5.37 -16.27
CA PHE A 210 -20.31 -6.32 -16.91
C PHE A 210 -19.69 -7.72 -16.80
N HIS A 211 -20.35 -8.64 -16.09
CA HIS A 211 -19.84 -9.99 -15.88
C HIS A 211 -20.44 -10.93 -16.92
N TRP A 212 -19.58 -11.57 -17.71
CA TRP A 212 -19.99 -12.56 -18.69
C TRP A 212 -20.32 -13.88 -17.99
N ASP A 213 -21.46 -14.48 -18.33
CA ASP A 213 -21.73 -15.88 -17.93
C ASP A 213 -20.93 -16.83 -18.83
N GLU A 214 -19.70 -17.11 -18.41
CA GLU A 214 -18.76 -17.99 -19.10
C GLU A 214 -19.19 -19.47 -19.08
N SER A 215 -20.17 -19.84 -18.24
CA SER A 215 -20.71 -21.20 -18.17
C SER A 215 -21.85 -21.46 -19.16
N SER A 216 -22.36 -20.40 -19.81
CA SER A 216 -23.50 -20.50 -20.72
C SER A 216 -23.17 -21.23 -22.02
N ALA A 217 -24.16 -21.95 -22.57
CA ALA A 217 -24.05 -22.57 -23.90
C ALA A 217 -23.81 -21.54 -25.02
N ASP A 218 -24.26 -20.29 -24.85
CA ASP A 218 -23.99 -19.22 -25.80
C ASP A 218 -22.52 -18.78 -25.76
N TYR A 219 -21.90 -18.79 -24.57
CA TYR A 219 -20.47 -18.53 -24.41
C TYR A 219 -19.63 -19.65 -25.04
N THR A 220 -20.02 -20.92 -24.89
CA THR A 220 -19.28 -22.02 -25.55
C THR A 220 -19.35 -21.96 -27.07
N VAL A 221 -20.50 -21.57 -27.63
CA VAL A 221 -20.64 -21.30 -29.08
C VAL A 221 -19.74 -20.12 -29.49
N PHE A 222 -19.76 -19.02 -28.73
CA PHE A 222 -18.88 -17.88 -28.97
C PHE A 222 -17.40 -18.28 -28.99
N VAL A 223 -16.93 -19.05 -28.01
CA VAL A 223 -15.54 -19.54 -27.94
C VAL A 223 -15.19 -20.40 -29.15
N LYS A 224 -16.12 -21.24 -29.64
CA LYS A 224 -15.91 -22.05 -30.85
C LYS A 224 -15.77 -21.17 -32.11
N GLU A 225 -16.64 -20.18 -32.28
CA GLU A 225 -16.57 -19.22 -33.38
C GLU A 225 -15.29 -18.37 -33.30
N LEU A 226 -14.92 -17.91 -32.10
CA LEU A 226 -13.67 -17.20 -31.84
C LEU A 226 -12.43 -18.05 -32.15
N SER A 227 -12.46 -19.35 -31.85
CA SER A 227 -11.38 -20.27 -32.20
C SER A 227 -11.20 -20.41 -33.71
N ALA A 228 -12.29 -20.39 -34.49
CA ALA A 228 -12.20 -20.40 -35.95
C ALA A 228 -11.59 -19.09 -36.49
N LEU A 229 -11.91 -17.96 -35.86
CA LEU A 229 -11.34 -16.65 -36.18
C LEU A 229 -9.84 -16.59 -35.88
N ARG A 230 -9.40 -17.11 -34.72
CA ARG A 230 -7.99 -17.30 -34.38
C ARG A 230 -7.28 -18.23 -35.38
N GLY A 231 -7.93 -19.31 -35.81
CA GLY A 231 -7.41 -20.20 -36.85
C GLY A 231 -7.18 -19.51 -38.20
N ARG A 232 -8.05 -18.56 -38.58
CA ARG A 232 -7.84 -17.71 -39.76
C ARG A 232 -6.66 -16.76 -39.58
N ALA A 233 -6.49 -16.21 -38.38
CA ALA A 233 -5.31 -15.38 -38.06
C ALA A 233 -4.02 -16.21 -38.15
N ASP A 234 -3.98 -17.42 -37.59
CA ASP A 234 -2.81 -18.31 -37.64
C ASP A 234 -2.48 -18.82 -39.05
N ALA A 235 -3.43 -18.78 -39.98
CA ALA A 235 -3.21 -19.17 -41.39
C ALA A 235 -2.43 -18.11 -42.20
N SER A 236 -2.20 -16.93 -41.63
CA SER A 236 -1.42 -15.84 -42.23
C SER A 236 0.09 -15.95 -41.93
N GLY A 237 0.90 -15.04 -42.46
CA GLY A 237 2.34 -14.99 -42.15
C GLY A 237 2.60 -14.73 -40.66
N ARG A 238 3.79 -15.10 -40.14
CA ARG A 238 4.12 -14.97 -38.70
C ARG A 238 3.84 -13.58 -38.13
N ASP A 239 4.22 -12.53 -38.84
CA ASP A 239 4.07 -11.14 -38.39
C ASP A 239 2.60 -10.67 -38.49
N GLU A 240 1.87 -11.13 -39.51
CA GLU A 240 0.43 -10.87 -39.68
C GLU A 240 -0.41 -11.59 -38.62
N ALA A 241 -0.04 -12.83 -38.29
CA ALA A 241 -0.66 -13.61 -37.23
C ALA A 241 -0.42 -12.97 -35.87
N PHE A 242 0.81 -12.47 -35.64
CA PHE A 242 1.14 -11.72 -34.42
C PHE A 242 0.30 -10.45 -34.28
N ASP A 243 0.24 -9.62 -35.32
CA ASP A 243 -0.56 -8.38 -35.32
C ASP A 243 -2.06 -8.68 -35.10
N SER A 244 -2.56 -9.73 -35.75
CA SER A 244 -3.94 -10.19 -35.62
C SER A 244 -4.27 -10.66 -34.20
N HIS A 245 -3.43 -11.50 -33.59
CA HIS A 245 -3.66 -11.95 -32.20
C HIS A 245 -3.52 -10.81 -31.20
N MET A 246 -2.62 -9.86 -31.43
CA MET A 246 -2.51 -8.65 -30.60
C MET A 246 -3.77 -7.79 -30.68
N ALA A 247 -4.34 -7.62 -31.87
CA ALA A 247 -5.55 -6.84 -32.09
C ALA A 247 -6.80 -7.53 -31.52
N ILE A 248 -6.96 -8.83 -31.78
CA ILE A 248 -8.05 -9.66 -31.22
C ILE A 248 -7.99 -9.63 -29.69
N GLY A 249 -6.81 -9.85 -29.11
CA GLY A 249 -6.62 -9.83 -27.66
C GLY A 249 -7.00 -8.49 -27.04
N ARG A 250 -6.62 -7.37 -27.67
CA ARG A 250 -6.97 -6.03 -27.19
C ARG A 250 -8.47 -5.78 -27.24
N SER A 251 -9.14 -6.09 -28.34
CA SER A 251 -10.59 -5.94 -28.47
C SER A 251 -11.33 -6.78 -27.42
N LEU A 252 -10.93 -8.04 -27.22
CA LEU A 252 -11.49 -8.89 -26.17
C LEU A 252 -11.28 -8.32 -24.76
N TYR A 253 -10.10 -7.73 -24.50
CA TYR A 253 -9.79 -7.09 -23.22
C TYR A 253 -10.70 -5.87 -22.96
N GLU A 254 -10.90 -5.01 -23.96
CA GLU A 254 -11.80 -3.85 -23.89
C GLU A 254 -13.26 -4.27 -23.60
N HIS A 255 -13.67 -5.43 -24.10
CA HIS A 255 -14.98 -6.05 -23.81
C HIS A 255 -15.01 -6.85 -22.49
N HIS A 256 -13.96 -6.79 -21.67
CA HIS A 256 -13.81 -7.52 -20.40
C HIS A 256 -13.84 -9.05 -20.51
N LEU A 257 -13.55 -9.61 -21.69
CA LEU A 257 -13.37 -11.04 -21.93
C LEU A 257 -11.92 -11.45 -21.63
N PHE A 258 -11.47 -11.25 -20.38
CA PHE A 258 -10.05 -11.34 -20.01
C PHE A 258 -9.43 -12.72 -20.25
N ARG A 259 -10.18 -13.81 -20.06
CA ARG A 259 -9.69 -15.16 -20.33
C ARG A 259 -9.38 -15.36 -21.81
N GLU A 260 -10.26 -14.88 -22.68
CA GLU A 260 -10.05 -15.00 -24.13
C GLU A 260 -8.99 -14.02 -24.62
N ALA A 261 -8.94 -12.80 -24.08
CA ALA A 261 -7.85 -11.87 -24.36
C ALA A 261 -6.48 -12.50 -24.05
N LEU A 262 -6.35 -13.15 -22.89
CA LEU A 262 -5.14 -13.85 -22.47
C LEU A 262 -4.73 -14.97 -23.45
N ASN A 263 -5.67 -15.76 -23.96
CA ASN A 263 -5.37 -16.81 -24.95
C ASN A 263 -4.74 -16.23 -26.23
N SER A 264 -5.28 -15.10 -26.71
CA SER A 264 -4.72 -14.40 -27.87
C SER A 264 -3.36 -13.77 -27.57
N PHE A 265 -3.17 -13.16 -26.40
CA PHE A 265 -1.86 -12.62 -26.01
C PHE A 265 -0.79 -13.70 -25.83
N ARG A 266 -1.12 -14.84 -25.23
CA ARG A 266 -0.20 -15.98 -25.12
C ARG A 266 0.24 -16.48 -26.49
N ARG A 267 -0.70 -16.58 -27.43
CA ARG A 267 -0.36 -16.94 -28.81
C ARG A 267 0.56 -15.90 -29.46
N ALA A 268 0.34 -14.60 -29.21
CA ALA A 268 1.26 -13.56 -29.65
C ALA A 268 2.65 -13.68 -29.00
N CYS A 269 2.76 -14.03 -27.71
CA CYS A 269 4.05 -14.34 -27.07
C CYS A 269 4.75 -15.53 -27.73
N GLU A 270 4.03 -16.60 -28.07
CA GLU A 270 4.61 -17.75 -28.78
C GLU A 270 5.14 -17.39 -30.17
N LEU A 271 4.42 -16.52 -30.88
CA LEU A 271 4.81 -16.06 -32.21
C LEU A 271 6.04 -15.16 -32.16
N VAL A 272 6.11 -14.21 -31.23
CA VAL A 272 7.24 -13.28 -31.07
C VAL A 272 7.61 -13.14 -29.58
N PRO A 273 8.45 -14.04 -29.04
CA PRO A 273 8.77 -14.06 -27.60
C PRO A 273 9.58 -12.87 -27.11
N THR A 274 10.27 -12.17 -28.01
CA THR A 274 11.11 -11.02 -27.68
C THR A 274 10.33 -9.70 -27.66
N ASP A 275 9.04 -9.71 -28.04
CA ASP A 275 8.22 -8.51 -28.02
C ASP A 275 7.64 -8.26 -26.62
N VAL A 276 7.80 -7.04 -26.13
CA VAL A 276 7.37 -6.64 -24.78
C VAL A 276 5.85 -6.55 -24.65
N ARG A 277 5.17 -6.14 -25.73
CA ARG A 277 3.74 -5.83 -25.72
C ARG A 277 2.85 -7.03 -25.36
N PRO A 278 3.00 -8.23 -25.96
CA PRO A 278 2.16 -9.37 -25.64
C PRO A 278 2.34 -9.81 -24.18
N HIS A 279 3.57 -9.84 -23.64
CA HIS A 279 3.83 -10.14 -22.23
C HIS A 279 3.17 -9.12 -21.30
N PHE A 280 3.35 -7.82 -21.56
CA PHE A 280 2.72 -6.76 -20.77
C PHE A 280 1.18 -6.86 -20.77
N ARG A 281 0.57 -7.13 -21.93
CA ARG A 281 -0.89 -7.29 -22.05
C ARG A 281 -1.39 -8.60 -21.42
N ALA A 282 -0.65 -9.70 -21.54
CA ALA A 282 -0.94 -10.96 -20.88
C ALA A 282 -0.92 -10.82 -19.35
N GLY A 283 0.11 -10.19 -18.79
CA GLY A 283 0.19 -9.89 -17.36
C GLY A 283 -0.99 -9.04 -16.89
N THR A 284 -1.39 -8.04 -17.68
CA THR A 284 -2.54 -7.17 -17.37
C THR A 284 -3.87 -7.95 -17.39
N ALA A 285 -4.04 -8.90 -18.33
CA ALA A 285 -5.18 -9.81 -18.36
C ALA A 285 -5.20 -10.80 -17.18
N LEU A 286 -4.04 -11.35 -16.81
CA LEU A 286 -3.90 -12.23 -15.64
C LEU A 286 -4.23 -11.51 -14.34
N TYR A 287 -3.79 -10.25 -14.20
CA TYR A 287 -4.14 -9.43 -13.05
C TYR A 287 -5.65 -9.20 -12.97
N ALA A 288 -6.31 -8.86 -14.07
CA ALA A 288 -7.76 -8.67 -14.13
C ALA A 288 -8.55 -9.93 -13.75
N LEU A 289 -7.96 -11.12 -13.98
CA LEU A 289 -8.49 -12.44 -13.57
C LEU A 289 -8.19 -12.79 -12.10
N GLY A 290 -7.47 -11.94 -11.35
CA GLY A 290 -7.05 -12.20 -9.96
C GLY A 290 -5.88 -13.17 -9.83
N ARG A 291 -5.18 -13.51 -10.93
CA ARG A 291 -4.04 -14.44 -10.96
C ARG A 291 -2.73 -13.66 -10.77
N HIS A 292 -2.57 -13.06 -9.60
CA HIS A 292 -1.45 -12.14 -9.30
C HIS A 292 -0.07 -12.79 -9.47
N GLY A 293 0.07 -14.07 -9.08
CA GLY A 293 1.27 -14.89 -9.28
C GLY A 293 1.77 -14.93 -10.71
N GLU A 294 0.90 -15.37 -11.61
CA GLU A 294 1.21 -15.48 -13.03
C GLU A 294 1.33 -14.09 -13.69
N ALA A 295 0.57 -13.10 -13.22
CA ALA A 295 0.70 -11.73 -13.72
C ALA A 295 2.10 -11.17 -13.44
N LYS A 296 2.62 -11.37 -12.22
CA LYS A 296 3.99 -11.00 -11.84
C LYS A 296 5.02 -11.67 -12.75
N GLU A 297 4.88 -12.98 -13.00
CA GLU A 297 5.80 -13.72 -13.88
C GLU A 297 5.79 -13.16 -15.31
N GLU A 298 4.62 -12.89 -15.89
CA GLU A 298 4.52 -12.29 -17.23
C GLU A 298 5.07 -10.85 -17.28
N PHE A 299 4.90 -10.05 -16.23
CA PHE A 299 5.51 -8.72 -16.17
C PHE A 299 7.04 -8.76 -16.04
N LEU A 300 7.60 -9.77 -15.37
CA LEU A 300 9.04 -10.01 -15.36
C LEU A 300 9.56 -10.36 -16.76
N LEU A 301 8.86 -11.23 -17.50
CA LEU A 301 9.19 -11.52 -18.90
C LEU A 301 9.09 -10.27 -19.79
N ALA A 302 8.09 -9.42 -19.56
CA ALA A 302 7.98 -8.14 -20.27
C ALA A 302 9.18 -7.22 -19.99
N LEU A 303 9.66 -7.19 -18.74
CA LEU A 303 10.83 -6.42 -18.35
C LEU A 303 12.12 -6.96 -19.00
N GLU A 304 12.33 -8.28 -18.96
CA GLU A 304 13.47 -8.95 -19.61
C GLU A 304 13.49 -8.70 -21.13
N ALA A 305 12.33 -8.80 -21.79
CA ALA A 305 12.19 -8.50 -23.21
C ALA A 305 12.49 -7.03 -23.53
N ALA A 306 12.15 -6.11 -22.63
CA ALA A 306 12.41 -4.68 -22.80
C ALA A 306 13.90 -4.37 -22.69
N GLU A 307 14.59 -4.96 -21.71
CA GLU A 307 16.03 -4.85 -21.54
C GLU A 307 16.79 -5.41 -22.75
N ALA A 308 16.37 -6.59 -23.26
CA ALA A 308 16.97 -7.21 -24.44
C ALA A 308 16.80 -6.38 -25.72
N SER A 309 15.71 -5.60 -25.81
CA SER A 309 15.40 -4.75 -26.97
C SER A 309 16.02 -3.34 -26.87
N GLY A 310 16.76 -3.05 -25.81
CA GLY A 310 17.36 -1.73 -25.56
C GLY A 310 16.33 -0.62 -25.39
N ASN A 311 16.63 0.58 -25.89
CA ASN A 311 15.81 1.78 -25.65
C ASN A 311 14.46 1.79 -26.40
N GLN A 312 14.14 0.77 -27.20
CA GLN A 312 12.92 0.72 -28.01
C GLN A 312 11.63 0.83 -27.17
N TRP A 313 11.65 0.32 -25.94
CA TRP A 313 10.48 0.26 -25.05
C TRP A 313 10.60 1.17 -23.83
N ALA A 314 11.50 2.15 -23.85
CA ALA A 314 11.77 3.04 -22.72
C ALA A 314 10.50 3.73 -22.18
N GLN A 315 9.55 4.07 -23.06
CA GLN A 315 8.27 4.70 -22.69
C GLN A 315 7.30 3.76 -21.96
N LEU A 316 7.44 2.43 -22.16
CA LEU A 316 6.59 1.42 -21.54
C LEU A 316 7.17 0.90 -20.21
N LEU A 317 8.49 1.02 -20.00
CA LEU A 317 9.18 0.56 -18.79
C LEU A 317 8.56 1.07 -17.47
N PRO A 318 8.23 2.38 -17.30
CA PRO A 318 7.60 2.85 -16.07
C PRO A 318 6.28 2.11 -15.78
N GLN A 319 5.49 1.84 -16.82
CA GLN A 319 4.20 1.18 -16.67
C GLN A 319 4.35 -0.32 -16.38
N ILE A 320 5.37 -0.99 -16.95
CA ILE A 320 5.71 -2.37 -16.61
C ILE A 320 6.04 -2.46 -15.12
N HIS A 321 6.89 -1.56 -14.62
CA HIS A 321 7.24 -1.49 -13.20
C HIS A 321 6.02 -1.21 -12.30
N VAL A 322 5.15 -0.27 -12.68
CA VAL A 322 3.90 -0.03 -11.95
C VAL A 322 3.03 -1.29 -11.89
N ASN A 323 2.80 -1.96 -13.01
CA ASN A 323 1.92 -3.14 -13.03
C ASN A 323 2.55 -4.36 -12.33
N LEU A 324 3.87 -4.49 -12.38
CA LEU A 324 4.61 -5.48 -11.61
C LEU A 324 4.47 -5.20 -10.10
N GLY A 325 4.64 -3.94 -9.68
CA GLY A 325 4.41 -3.51 -8.29
C GLY A 325 2.99 -3.83 -7.81
N ILE A 326 1.97 -3.53 -8.62
CA ILE A 326 0.57 -3.82 -8.28
C ILE A 326 0.33 -5.34 -8.16
N SER A 327 0.98 -6.15 -9.01
CA SER A 327 0.87 -7.62 -8.95
C SER A 327 1.56 -8.17 -7.70
N LEU A 328 2.70 -7.61 -7.31
CA LEU A 328 3.41 -7.93 -6.07
C LEU A 328 2.60 -7.57 -4.83
N GLU A 329 1.92 -6.42 -4.80
CA GLU A 329 0.99 -6.07 -3.71
C GLU A 329 -0.17 -7.09 -3.61
N GLY A 330 -0.67 -7.58 -4.75
CA GLY A 330 -1.66 -8.66 -4.78
C GLY A 330 -1.19 -9.97 -4.14
N GLU A 331 0.13 -10.23 -4.13
CA GLU A 331 0.75 -11.34 -3.38
C GLU A 331 1.10 -10.99 -1.93
N GLY A 332 0.95 -9.72 -1.52
CA GLY A 332 1.36 -9.20 -0.22
C GLY A 332 2.82 -8.78 -0.13
N MET A 333 3.55 -8.73 -1.26
CA MET A 333 4.98 -8.41 -1.36
C MET A 333 5.20 -6.90 -1.52
N VAL A 334 4.90 -6.14 -0.48
CA VAL A 334 4.82 -4.68 -0.52
C VAL A 334 6.18 -3.99 -0.52
N LEU A 335 7.20 -4.56 0.14
CA LEU A 335 8.56 -4.01 0.07
C LEU A 335 9.15 -4.17 -1.34
N ASN A 336 8.90 -5.29 -2.02
CA ASN A 336 9.28 -5.45 -3.43
C ASN A 336 8.48 -4.51 -4.34
N ALA A 337 7.18 -4.33 -4.08
CA ALA A 337 6.37 -3.37 -4.83
C ALA A 337 6.93 -1.94 -4.73
N CYS A 338 7.39 -1.51 -3.54
CA CYS A 338 8.02 -0.22 -3.35
C CYS A 338 9.25 -0.01 -4.25
N GLU A 339 10.09 -1.03 -4.44
CA GLU A 339 11.27 -0.91 -5.34
C GLU A 339 10.84 -0.65 -6.78
N HIS A 340 9.82 -1.36 -7.28
CA HIS A 340 9.34 -1.16 -8.65
C HIS A 340 8.58 0.16 -8.82
N TYR A 341 7.77 0.59 -7.85
CA TYR A 341 7.15 1.92 -7.92
C TYR A 341 8.20 3.04 -7.89
N ARG A 342 9.28 2.85 -7.12
CA ARG A 342 10.40 3.79 -7.12
C ARG A 342 11.12 3.80 -8.45
N GLU A 343 11.37 2.64 -9.06
CA GLU A 343 12.00 2.56 -10.38
C GLU A 343 11.13 3.25 -11.45
N ALA A 344 9.81 3.04 -11.42
CA ALA A 344 8.88 3.73 -12.30
C ALA A 344 8.94 5.27 -12.13
N ALA A 345 9.03 5.75 -10.90
CA ALA A 345 9.17 7.18 -10.61
C ALA A 345 10.55 7.74 -11.03
N ILE A 346 11.62 6.95 -10.96
CA ILE A 346 12.95 7.34 -11.45
C ILE A 346 12.94 7.45 -12.98
N LEU A 347 12.36 6.46 -13.67
CA LEU A 347 12.28 6.43 -15.13
C LEU A 347 11.35 7.51 -15.68
N CYS A 348 10.30 7.89 -14.94
CA CYS A 348 9.37 8.95 -15.30
C CYS A 348 8.98 9.77 -14.05
N PRO A 349 9.74 10.84 -13.72
CA PRO A 349 9.48 11.66 -12.53
C PRO A 349 8.12 12.35 -12.51
N THR A 350 7.52 12.60 -13.68
CA THR A 350 6.17 13.18 -13.80
C THR A 350 5.05 12.15 -13.62
N HIS A 351 5.37 10.89 -13.34
CA HIS A 351 4.41 9.82 -13.18
C HIS A 351 3.73 9.85 -11.79
N PHE A 352 2.87 10.85 -11.56
CA PHE A 352 2.14 11.07 -10.31
C PHE A 352 1.45 9.80 -9.76
N ARG A 353 0.97 8.89 -10.61
CA ARG A 353 0.37 7.62 -10.19
C ARG A 353 1.38 6.66 -9.56
N ALA A 354 2.61 6.59 -10.07
CA ALA A 354 3.66 5.74 -9.52
C ALA A 354 4.11 6.29 -8.16
N LEU A 355 4.22 7.62 -8.02
CA LEU A 355 4.50 8.29 -6.76
C LEU A 355 3.39 8.06 -5.71
N LYS A 356 2.13 8.14 -6.12
CA LYS A 356 0.99 7.81 -5.24
C LYS A 356 1.04 6.35 -4.77
N LEU A 357 1.26 5.40 -5.69
CA LEU A 357 1.36 3.97 -5.36
C LEU A 357 2.58 3.69 -4.47
N LEU A 358 3.73 4.30 -4.74
CA LEU A 358 4.91 4.25 -3.89
C LEU A 358 4.59 4.75 -2.48
N GLY A 359 3.92 5.89 -2.37
CA GLY A 359 3.49 6.46 -1.10
C GLY A 359 2.57 5.54 -0.30
N SER A 360 1.54 4.99 -0.96
CA SER A 360 0.62 4.00 -0.38
C SER A 360 1.36 2.74 0.08
N ALA A 361 2.28 2.21 -0.72
CA ALA A 361 3.06 1.03 -0.38
C ALA A 361 4.00 1.29 0.80
N LEU A 362 4.69 2.44 0.82
CA LEU A 362 5.55 2.89 1.92
C LEU A 362 4.77 3.04 3.22
N PHE A 363 3.57 3.61 3.16
CA PHE A 363 2.64 3.66 4.30
C PHE A 363 2.25 2.24 4.77
N GLY A 364 1.99 1.36 3.81
CA GLY A 364 1.67 -0.05 4.05
C GLY A 364 2.77 -0.83 4.79
N VAL A 365 4.04 -0.43 4.64
CA VAL A 365 5.18 -1.02 5.35
C VAL A 365 5.64 -0.21 6.57
N GLY A 366 4.98 0.90 6.89
CA GLY A 366 5.28 1.73 8.06
C GLY A 366 6.38 2.80 7.85
N GLU A 367 6.82 3.04 6.62
CA GLU A 367 7.83 4.07 6.28
C GLU A 367 7.16 5.44 6.05
N TYR A 368 6.49 5.97 7.09
CA TYR A 368 5.56 7.10 6.98
C TYR A 368 6.18 8.40 6.42
N ARG A 369 7.43 8.71 6.81
CA ARG A 369 8.13 9.90 6.30
C ARG A 369 8.49 9.79 4.81
N ALA A 370 8.83 8.59 4.35
CA ALA A 370 9.10 8.36 2.93
C ALA A 370 7.78 8.38 2.14
N ALA A 371 6.70 7.87 2.73
CA ALA A 371 5.36 7.94 2.16
C ALA A 371 4.89 9.39 1.96
N GLU A 372 5.01 10.23 2.99
CA GLU A 372 4.67 11.67 2.92
C GLU A 372 5.34 12.33 1.72
N LYS A 373 6.67 12.21 1.58
CA LYS A 373 7.42 12.82 0.47
C LYS A 373 6.90 12.40 -0.90
N ALA A 374 6.69 11.11 -1.11
CA ALA A 374 6.19 10.60 -2.39
C ALA A 374 4.75 11.09 -2.68
N LEU A 375 3.92 11.21 -1.64
CA LEU A 375 2.53 11.67 -1.77
C LEU A 375 2.42 13.17 -1.97
N GLU A 376 3.26 13.96 -1.32
CA GLU A 376 3.38 15.41 -1.57
C GLU A 376 3.79 15.67 -3.02
N GLU A 377 4.74 14.91 -3.57
CA GLU A 377 5.13 15.01 -4.97
C GLU A 377 3.98 14.59 -5.92
N ALA A 378 3.25 13.53 -5.59
CA ALA A 378 2.07 13.10 -6.37
C ALA A 378 0.98 14.17 -6.38
N VAL A 379 0.68 14.79 -5.23
CA VAL A 379 -0.29 15.88 -5.08
C VAL A 379 0.19 17.15 -5.78
N PHE A 380 1.50 17.44 -5.74
CA PHE A 380 2.09 18.57 -6.46
C PHE A 380 1.91 18.43 -7.98
N LEU A 381 2.18 17.25 -8.52
CA LEU A 381 2.01 16.96 -9.96
C LEU A 381 0.53 16.89 -10.37
N ARG A 382 -0.36 16.47 -9.46
CA ARG A 382 -1.81 16.41 -9.71
C ARG A 382 -2.62 16.83 -8.46
N PRO A 383 -2.91 18.14 -8.32
CA PRO A 383 -3.60 18.68 -7.13
C PRO A 383 -5.08 18.27 -7.00
N ASP A 384 -5.70 17.75 -8.05
CA ASP A 384 -7.09 17.25 -8.04
C ASP A 384 -7.16 15.74 -7.80
N TYR A 385 -6.05 15.09 -7.42
CA TYR A 385 -6.01 13.65 -7.18
C TYR A 385 -6.49 13.28 -5.78
N ALA A 386 -7.81 13.12 -5.62
CA ALA A 386 -8.43 12.84 -4.32
C ALA A 386 -7.83 11.63 -3.57
N ASP A 387 -7.49 10.55 -4.28
CA ASP A 387 -6.91 9.35 -3.64
C ASP A 387 -5.52 9.65 -3.07
N ALA A 388 -4.71 10.51 -3.70
CA ALA A 388 -3.40 10.90 -3.19
C ALA A 388 -3.51 11.79 -1.93
N HIS A 389 -4.49 12.71 -1.90
CA HIS A 389 -4.81 13.48 -0.68
C HIS A 389 -5.24 12.58 0.49
N CYS A 390 -6.04 11.54 0.22
CA CYS A 390 -6.44 10.57 1.23
C CYS A 390 -5.24 9.78 1.78
N ASP A 391 -4.35 9.32 0.90
CA ASP A 391 -3.15 8.59 1.30
C ASP A 391 -2.19 9.51 2.08
N LEU A 392 -2.04 10.78 1.68
CA LEU A 392 -1.22 11.78 2.37
C LEU A 392 -1.76 12.05 3.79
N GLY A 393 -3.07 12.25 3.92
CA GLY A 393 -3.72 12.40 5.22
C GLY A 393 -3.49 11.20 6.13
N SER A 394 -3.50 9.99 5.57
CA SER A 394 -3.23 8.76 6.32
C SER A 394 -1.79 8.69 6.82
N ALA A 395 -0.81 9.05 5.99
CA ALA A 395 0.60 9.11 6.37
C ALA A 395 0.85 10.16 7.48
N LEU A 396 0.26 11.35 7.35
CA LEU A 396 0.35 12.42 8.35
C LEU A 396 -0.22 12.01 9.70
N HIS A 397 -1.40 11.39 9.70
CA HIS A 397 -2.02 10.89 10.94
C HIS A 397 -1.15 9.84 11.64
N ALA A 398 -0.53 8.92 10.89
CA ALA A 398 0.37 7.92 11.45
C ALA A 398 1.64 8.53 12.09
N MET A 399 2.02 9.75 11.69
CA MET A 399 3.11 10.53 12.29
C MET A 399 2.65 11.43 13.44
N GLY A 400 1.34 11.45 13.75
CA GLY A 400 0.74 12.30 14.78
C GLY A 400 0.46 13.75 14.33
N GLU A 401 0.51 14.02 13.02
CA GLU A 401 0.23 15.34 12.44
C GLU A 401 -1.26 15.50 12.11
N ASP A 402 -2.10 15.35 13.12
CA ASP A 402 -3.56 15.18 12.99
C ASP A 402 -4.25 16.39 12.33
N GLU A 403 -3.83 17.62 12.60
CA GLU A 403 -4.43 18.80 11.97
C GLU A 403 -4.18 18.86 10.47
N ARG A 404 -2.95 18.53 10.02
CA ARG A 404 -2.63 18.45 8.58
C ARG A 404 -3.40 17.29 7.96
N ALA A 405 -3.47 16.15 8.64
CA ALA A 405 -4.24 14.99 8.17
C ALA A 405 -5.72 15.31 7.94
N ILE A 406 -6.37 16.03 8.87
CA ILE A 406 -7.76 16.48 8.71
C ILE A 406 -7.94 17.34 7.46
N GLN A 407 -7.01 18.26 7.20
CA GLN A 407 -7.07 19.14 6.02
C GLN A 407 -6.98 18.32 4.73
N GLU A 408 -6.06 17.35 4.65
CA GLU A 408 -5.90 16.50 3.47
C GLU A 408 -7.09 15.56 3.26
N PHE A 409 -7.63 14.97 4.33
CA PHE A 409 -8.86 14.19 4.22
C PHE A 409 -10.06 15.03 3.75
N GLN A 410 -10.17 16.27 4.25
CA GLN A 410 -11.23 17.18 3.83
C GLN A 410 -11.07 17.55 2.34
N LYS A 411 -9.85 17.85 1.87
CA LYS A 411 -9.58 18.08 0.44
C LYS A 411 -9.99 16.88 -0.42
N ALA A 412 -9.65 15.65 -0.01
CA ALA A 412 -10.06 14.44 -0.72
C ALA A 412 -11.59 14.32 -0.81
N ILE A 413 -12.30 14.67 0.27
CA ILE A 413 -13.77 14.68 0.32
C ILE A 413 -14.35 15.82 -0.52
N ASP A 414 -13.73 16.99 -0.56
CA ASP A 414 -14.19 18.13 -1.35
C ASP A 414 -14.05 17.85 -2.85
N LEU A 415 -12.93 17.23 -3.25
CA LEU A 415 -12.71 16.74 -4.62
C LEU A 415 -13.67 15.59 -4.99
N LYS A 416 -13.99 14.72 -4.03
CA LYS A 416 -14.87 13.55 -4.23
C LYS A 416 -15.75 13.31 -3.00
N PRO A 417 -16.97 13.89 -2.94
CA PRO A 417 -17.84 13.85 -1.74
C PRO A 417 -18.22 12.46 -1.23
N GLY A 418 -18.18 11.45 -2.11
CA GLY A 418 -18.42 10.04 -1.83
C GLY A 418 -17.14 9.20 -1.64
N HIS A 419 -15.98 9.82 -1.42
CA HIS A 419 -14.72 9.10 -1.22
C HIS A 419 -14.75 8.31 0.08
N VAL A 420 -14.96 6.99 -0.03
CA VAL A 420 -15.23 6.13 1.13
C VAL A 420 -14.05 6.09 2.11
N ASP A 421 -12.83 5.93 1.60
CA ASP A 421 -11.67 5.75 2.48
C ASP A 421 -11.31 7.03 3.22
N ALA A 422 -11.34 8.20 2.57
CA ALA A 422 -11.18 9.50 3.21
C ALA A 422 -12.25 9.75 4.30
N LEU A 423 -13.52 9.46 4.03
CA LEU A 423 -14.59 9.56 5.04
C LEU A 423 -14.37 8.63 6.22
N TYR A 424 -13.96 7.39 5.94
CA TYR A 424 -13.72 6.39 6.97
C TYR A 424 -12.52 6.75 7.85
N ASN A 425 -11.41 7.19 7.24
CA ASN A 425 -10.18 7.59 7.94
C ASN A 425 -10.38 8.87 8.74
N LEU A 426 -11.05 9.88 8.17
CA LEU A 426 -11.43 11.09 8.93
C LEU A 426 -12.34 10.75 10.11
N GLY A 427 -13.29 9.83 9.94
CA GLY A 427 -14.12 9.33 11.03
C GLY A 427 -13.29 8.70 12.16
N GLY A 428 -12.27 7.93 11.82
CA GLY A 428 -11.33 7.32 12.78
C GLY A 428 -10.52 8.37 13.54
N LEU A 429 -9.89 9.28 12.81
CA LEU A 429 -9.10 10.36 13.41
C LEU A 429 -9.95 11.25 14.33
N LEU A 430 -11.20 11.55 13.94
CA LEU A 430 -12.14 12.27 14.80
C LEU A 430 -12.52 11.49 16.06
N MET A 431 -12.57 10.15 16.02
CA MET A 431 -12.75 9.35 17.23
C MET A 431 -11.55 9.48 18.17
N ASP A 432 -10.34 9.40 17.63
CA ASP A 432 -9.11 9.51 18.42
C ASP A 432 -8.98 10.90 19.07
N ALA A 433 -9.42 11.94 18.37
CA ALA A 433 -9.55 13.31 18.89
C ALA A 433 -10.74 13.50 19.87
N GLY A 434 -11.52 12.47 20.19
CA GLY A 434 -12.69 12.54 21.08
C GLY A 434 -13.91 13.25 20.50
N ARG A 435 -13.92 13.56 19.20
CA ARG A 435 -14.99 14.27 18.48
C ARG A 435 -16.05 13.30 17.97
N PHE A 436 -16.60 12.53 18.89
CA PHE A 436 -17.45 11.36 18.62
C PHE A 436 -18.68 11.63 17.75
N ALA A 437 -19.37 12.76 17.93
CA ALA A 437 -20.56 13.09 17.13
C ALA A 437 -20.21 13.35 15.65
N ARG A 438 -19.08 13.99 15.36
CA ARG A 438 -18.63 14.18 13.97
C ARG A 438 -18.13 12.88 13.36
N ALA A 439 -17.49 12.02 14.15
CA ALA A 439 -17.08 10.69 13.69
C ALA A 439 -18.29 9.83 13.25
N SER A 440 -19.38 9.82 14.03
CA SER A 440 -20.59 9.06 13.68
C SER A 440 -21.26 9.58 12.39
N GLU A 441 -21.18 10.89 12.12
CA GLU A 441 -21.62 11.50 10.86
C GLU A 441 -20.78 10.99 9.67
N MET A 442 -19.45 10.99 9.78
CA MET A 442 -18.57 10.49 8.72
C MET A 442 -18.85 9.03 8.39
N TYR A 443 -18.99 8.17 9.40
CA TYR A 443 -19.37 6.77 9.18
C TYR A 443 -20.78 6.61 8.59
N THR A 444 -21.70 7.51 8.90
CA THR A 444 -23.03 7.52 8.26
C THR A 444 -22.93 7.84 6.77
N ARG A 445 -22.05 8.77 6.38
CA ARG A 445 -21.76 9.05 4.96
C ARG A 445 -21.10 7.85 4.26
N VAL A 446 -20.19 7.13 4.94
CA VAL A 446 -19.64 5.87 4.42
C VAL A 446 -20.74 4.85 4.15
N LEU A 447 -21.69 4.70 5.09
CA LEU A 447 -22.81 3.75 4.96
C LEU A 447 -23.82 4.16 3.88
N ALA A 448 -23.92 5.45 3.55
CA ALA A 448 -24.73 5.91 2.42
C ALA A 448 -24.17 5.41 1.07
N VAL A 449 -22.84 5.31 0.95
CA VAL A 449 -22.16 4.80 -0.26
C VAL A 449 -22.02 3.27 -0.23
N ARG A 450 -21.68 2.69 0.94
CA ARG A 450 -21.53 1.24 1.16
C ARG A 450 -22.44 0.77 2.31
N PRO A 451 -23.74 0.53 2.07
CA PRO A 451 -24.70 0.14 3.11
C PRO A 451 -24.37 -1.17 3.84
N ASN A 452 -23.61 -2.06 3.20
CA ASN A 452 -23.24 -3.37 3.75
C ASN A 452 -21.88 -3.37 4.48
N SER A 453 -21.31 -2.19 4.78
CA SER A 453 -20.04 -2.08 5.49
C SER A 453 -20.21 -2.30 7.00
N TRP A 454 -20.04 -3.55 7.44
CA TRP A 454 -20.14 -3.89 8.87
C TRP A 454 -19.08 -3.18 9.73
N ARG A 455 -17.90 -2.87 9.17
CA ARG A 455 -16.82 -2.13 9.87
C ARG A 455 -17.25 -0.69 10.15
N ALA A 456 -17.76 0.01 9.15
CA ALA A 456 -18.29 1.36 9.32
C ALA A 456 -19.46 1.38 10.30
N GLN A 457 -20.34 0.38 10.23
CA GLN A 457 -21.45 0.23 11.17
C GLN A 457 -20.98 0.04 12.62
N LEU A 458 -19.94 -0.76 12.83
CA LEU A 458 -19.36 -0.99 14.16
C LEU A 458 -18.67 0.29 14.68
N ASN A 459 -17.86 0.95 13.87
CA ASN A 459 -17.18 2.18 14.29
C ASN A 459 -18.16 3.33 14.54
N LYS A 460 -19.24 3.42 13.76
CA LYS A 460 -20.38 4.30 14.06
C LYS A 460 -20.94 4.01 15.46
N ALA A 461 -21.14 2.74 15.80
CA ALA A 461 -21.65 2.37 17.12
C ALA A 461 -20.67 2.76 18.25
N VAL A 462 -19.36 2.57 18.04
CA VAL A 462 -18.33 2.98 19.01
C VAL A 462 -18.30 4.50 19.18
N ALA A 463 -18.36 5.25 18.09
CA ALA A 463 -18.47 6.71 18.13
C ALA A 463 -19.72 7.15 18.92
N LEU A 464 -20.89 6.54 18.67
CA LEU A 464 -22.12 6.84 19.43
C LEU A 464 -22.00 6.51 20.93
N LEU A 465 -21.26 5.45 21.31
CA LEU A 465 -20.97 5.17 22.72
C LEU A 465 -20.10 6.26 23.35
N GLY A 466 -19.08 6.74 22.64
CA GLY A 466 -18.25 7.87 23.08
C GLY A 466 -19.06 9.16 23.25
N ALA A 467 -20.02 9.41 22.36
CA ALA A 467 -20.97 10.52 22.46
C ALA A 467 -22.06 10.33 23.55
N SER A 468 -22.04 9.21 24.29
CA SER A 468 -23.06 8.83 25.29
C SER A 468 -24.46 8.55 24.72
N GLU A 469 -24.61 8.35 23.41
CA GLU A 469 -25.85 8.04 22.70
C GLU A 469 -26.14 6.54 22.69
N ASN A 470 -26.30 5.97 23.90
CA ASN A 470 -26.34 4.52 24.11
C ASN A 470 -27.45 3.76 23.37
N GLU A 471 -28.62 4.38 23.14
CA GLU A 471 -29.71 3.72 22.41
C GLU A 471 -29.46 3.65 20.90
N GLU A 472 -28.82 4.68 20.32
CA GLU A 472 -28.42 4.67 18.91
C GLU A 472 -27.26 3.72 18.67
N ALA A 473 -26.26 3.73 19.56
CA ALA A 473 -25.15 2.78 19.54
C ALA A 473 -25.65 1.33 19.54
N LYS A 474 -26.65 1.02 20.37
CA LYS A 474 -27.26 -0.31 20.44
C LYS A 474 -28.00 -0.69 19.15
N LYS A 475 -28.67 0.25 18.47
CA LYS A 475 -29.26 0.00 17.15
C LYS A 475 -28.16 -0.32 16.14
N ALA A 476 -27.09 0.48 16.13
CA ALA A 476 -25.97 0.28 15.22
C ALA A 476 -25.26 -1.07 15.45
N LEU A 477 -25.01 -1.46 16.72
CA LEU A 477 -24.48 -2.79 17.05
C LEU A 477 -25.39 -3.94 16.59
N LYS A 478 -26.72 -3.79 16.67
CA LYS A 478 -27.65 -4.80 16.15
C LYS A 478 -27.55 -4.95 14.64
N GLU A 479 -27.36 -3.86 13.90
CA GLU A 479 -27.16 -3.91 12.45
C GLU A 479 -25.82 -4.57 12.10
N ALA A 480 -24.73 -4.20 12.78
CA ALA A 480 -23.45 -4.87 12.64
C ALA A 480 -23.53 -6.37 12.98
N PHE A 481 -24.31 -6.74 14.01
CA PHE A 481 -24.56 -8.13 14.37
C PHE A 481 -25.39 -8.87 13.31
N LYS A 482 -26.40 -8.24 12.70
CA LYS A 482 -27.15 -8.85 11.59
C LYS A 482 -26.24 -9.21 10.42
N MET A 483 -25.26 -8.36 10.11
CA MET A 483 -24.29 -8.59 9.03
C MET A 483 -23.25 -9.65 9.39
N THR A 484 -22.72 -9.63 10.62
CA THR A 484 -21.54 -10.44 10.99
C THR A 484 -21.83 -11.71 11.78
N LYS A 485 -22.94 -11.75 12.54
CA LYS A 485 -23.29 -12.80 13.51
C LYS A 485 -22.16 -13.14 14.50
N ARG A 486 -21.23 -12.20 14.77
CA ARG A 486 -20.08 -12.41 15.67
C ARG A 486 -20.49 -12.37 17.15
N LEU A 487 -19.90 -13.28 17.94
CA LEU A 487 -20.17 -13.39 19.38
C LEU A 487 -19.76 -12.13 20.16
N GLU A 488 -18.63 -11.51 19.81
CA GLU A 488 -18.13 -10.30 20.47
C GLU A 488 -19.13 -9.14 20.39
N VAL A 489 -19.77 -8.97 19.23
CA VAL A 489 -20.79 -7.94 19.01
C VAL A 489 -22.05 -8.27 19.83
N TYR A 490 -22.41 -9.55 19.94
CA TYR A 490 -23.51 -10.00 20.79
C TYR A 490 -23.24 -9.72 22.28
N ASP A 491 -22.04 -10.02 22.76
CA ASP A 491 -21.64 -9.77 24.16
C ASP A 491 -21.63 -8.27 24.48
N ALA A 492 -21.18 -7.42 23.54
CA ALA A 492 -21.26 -5.97 23.67
C ALA A 492 -22.72 -5.48 23.81
N ILE A 493 -23.64 -6.02 23.01
CA ILE A 493 -25.09 -5.72 23.11
C ILE A 493 -25.64 -6.17 24.48
N ALA A 494 -25.23 -7.36 24.96
CA ALA A 494 -25.67 -7.89 26.26
C ALA A 494 -25.14 -7.04 27.42
N HIS A 495 -23.88 -6.61 27.36
CA HIS A 495 -23.25 -5.74 28.36
C HIS A 495 -23.97 -4.38 28.45
N LEU A 496 -24.28 -3.75 27.32
CA LEU A 496 -25.07 -2.50 27.30
C LEU A 496 -26.46 -2.67 27.92
N LYS A 497 -27.13 -3.81 27.69
CA LYS A 497 -28.40 -4.12 28.36
C LYS A 497 -28.25 -4.23 29.88
N MET A 498 -27.18 -4.86 30.36
CA MET A 498 -26.89 -4.97 31.80
C MET A 498 -26.63 -3.61 32.44
N LEU A 499 -25.85 -2.74 31.78
CA LEU A 499 -25.60 -1.37 32.24
C LEU A 499 -26.90 -0.57 32.34
N HIS A 500 -27.78 -0.64 31.33
CA HIS A 500 -29.10 0.02 31.36
C HIS A 500 -30.00 -0.51 32.49
N LYS A 501 -29.98 -1.83 32.76
CA LYS A 501 -30.77 -2.43 33.85
C LYS A 501 -30.28 -1.98 35.23
N LYS A 502 -28.95 -1.87 35.44
CA LYS A 502 -28.37 -1.36 36.70
C LYS A 502 -28.66 0.13 36.91
N ARG A 503 -28.58 0.98 35.88
CA ARG A 503 -28.98 2.41 35.96
C ARG A 503 -30.45 2.60 36.34
N LYS A 504 -31.35 1.73 35.86
CA LYS A 504 -32.76 1.75 36.28
C LYS A 504 -32.96 1.34 37.74
N HIS A 505 -32.14 0.40 38.25
CA HIS A 505 -32.18 0.03 39.66
C HIS A 505 -31.52 1.07 40.59
N SER A 506 -30.49 1.81 40.14
CA SER A 506 -29.86 2.85 40.97
C SER A 506 -30.68 4.14 41.07
N LYS A 507 -31.57 4.42 40.10
CA LYS A 507 -32.51 5.57 40.17
C LYS A 507 -33.62 5.43 41.23
N GLY A 508 -33.71 4.29 41.92
CA GLY A 508 -34.63 4.07 43.05
C GLY A 508 -34.04 4.33 44.45
N SER A 509 -32.76 4.70 44.53
CA SER A 509 -32.05 5.02 45.78
C SER A 509 -31.51 6.44 45.67
N GLY A 510 -32.14 7.39 46.37
CA GLY A 510 -31.74 8.78 46.35
C GLY A 510 -30.39 9.00 47.05
N SER A 511 -29.32 9.21 46.28
CA SER A 511 -28.21 10.12 46.57
C SER A 511 -27.26 10.12 45.36
N GLY A 512 -26.86 11.33 44.93
CA GLY A 512 -26.19 11.56 43.67
C GLY A 512 -24.71 11.14 43.57
N VAL A 513 -24.21 11.41 42.35
CA VAL A 513 -22.80 11.59 41.95
C VAL A 513 -21.97 10.29 41.80
N HIS A 514 -21.60 10.05 40.55
CA HIS A 514 -20.53 9.22 39.98
C HIS A 514 -19.85 8.17 40.88
N SER A 515 -20.00 6.90 40.51
CA SER A 515 -18.96 5.89 40.77
C SER A 515 -18.76 5.08 39.50
N GLU A 516 -17.93 5.62 38.61
CA GLU A 516 -17.05 4.77 37.81
C GLU A 516 -16.18 3.99 38.81
N GLY A 517 -15.94 2.71 38.57
CA GLY A 517 -15.06 1.93 39.44
C GLY A 517 -13.64 2.47 39.35
N GLU A 518 -13.28 3.42 40.22
CA GLU A 518 -11.93 3.99 40.30
C GLU A 518 -10.95 2.85 40.59
N PHE A 519 -10.07 2.56 39.64
CA PHE A 519 -8.88 1.77 39.88
C PHE A 519 -7.71 2.73 40.09
N LEU A 520 -6.76 2.34 40.94
CA LEU A 520 -5.53 3.08 41.14
C LEU A 520 -4.45 2.44 40.25
N VAL A 521 -3.67 3.27 39.56
CA VAL A 521 -2.43 2.83 38.92
C VAL A 521 -1.31 3.04 39.93
N VAL A 522 -0.68 1.93 40.32
CA VAL A 522 0.33 1.91 41.38
C VAL A 522 1.71 1.67 40.76
N ASP A 523 2.73 2.28 41.34
CA ASP A 523 4.13 2.15 40.91
C ASP A 523 4.63 0.68 40.96
N ALA A 524 5.56 0.32 40.07
CA ALA A 524 6.08 -1.05 39.97
C ALA A 524 6.86 -1.48 41.23
N SER A 525 7.55 -0.56 41.89
CA SER A 525 8.34 -0.83 43.12
C SER A 525 7.51 -1.36 44.30
N LYS A 526 6.21 -1.02 44.30
CA LYS A 526 5.23 -1.41 45.33
C LYS A 526 4.67 -2.83 45.14
N PHE A 527 4.92 -3.46 43.99
CA PHE A 527 4.54 -4.85 43.72
C PHE A 527 5.68 -5.78 44.15
N LYS A 528 5.46 -6.55 45.22
CA LYS A 528 6.40 -7.55 45.73
C LYS A 528 5.94 -8.95 45.33
N ARG A 529 6.91 -9.82 45.02
CA ARG A 529 6.66 -11.23 44.64
C ARG A 529 6.57 -12.12 45.87
N ILE A 530 5.61 -13.05 45.85
CA ILE A 530 5.60 -14.18 46.78
C ILE A 530 6.34 -15.35 46.11
N GLY A 531 7.63 -15.43 46.38
CA GLY A 531 8.52 -16.47 45.88
C GLY A 531 9.01 -16.27 44.44
N ARG A 532 9.96 -17.13 44.03
CA ARG A 532 10.66 -17.04 42.73
C ARG A 532 9.78 -17.39 41.52
N LYS A 533 8.62 -18.02 41.73
CA LYS A 533 7.69 -18.44 40.65
C LYS A 533 6.81 -17.31 40.11
N THR A 534 6.61 -16.25 40.89
CA THR A 534 5.77 -15.11 40.50
C THR A 534 6.55 -14.24 39.52
N THR A 535 5.99 -13.97 38.35
CA THR A 535 6.61 -13.13 37.33
C THR A 535 6.67 -11.66 37.79
N LEU A 536 7.80 -10.99 37.53
CA LEU A 536 7.96 -9.56 37.78
C LEU A 536 7.01 -8.76 36.89
N ARG A 537 6.48 -7.65 37.43
CA ARG A 537 5.50 -6.84 36.70
C ARG A 537 6.05 -6.32 35.36
N GLN A 538 7.27 -5.80 35.36
CA GLN A 538 7.92 -5.24 34.18
C GLN A 538 8.24 -6.32 33.13
N ASP A 539 8.79 -7.46 33.57
CA ASP A 539 9.00 -8.62 32.69
C ASP A 539 7.70 -9.11 32.06
N LEU A 540 6.59 -9.10 32.82
CA LEU A 540 5.29 -9.47 32.28
C LEU A 540 4.80 -8.45 31.24
N ALA A 541 4.95 -7.15 31.50
CA ALA A 541 4.58 -6.10 30.56
C ALA A 541 5.32 -6.27 29.23
N ASN A 542 6.66 -6.37 29.29
CA ASN A 542 7.51 -6.61 28.12
C ASN A 542 7.14 -7.91 27.40
N ALA A 543 6.95 -9.02 28.14
CA ALA A 543 6.58 -10.29 27.55
C ALA A 543 5.19 -10.26 26.88
N LEU A 544 4.23 -9.51 27.42
CA LEU A 544 2.91 -9.34 26.81
C LEU A 544 2.98 -8.53 25.50
N GLU A 545 3.86 -7.54 25.42
CA GLU A 545 4.13 -6.82 24.17
C GLU A 545 4.76 -7.74 23.12
N ILE A 546 5.76 -8.55 23.51
CA ILE A 546 6.37 -9.55 22.62
C ILE A 546 5.32 -10.59 22.18
N ARG A 547 4.43 -11.04 23.08
CA ARG A 547 3.31 -11.95 22.72
C ARG A 547 2.34 -11.29 21.74
N ALA A 548 2.01 -10.02 21.92
CA ALA A 548 1.15 -9.29 20.99
C ALA A 548 1.82 -9.22 19.60
N PHE A 549 3.12 -8.93 19.56
CA PHE A 549 3.91 -8.92 18.34
C PHE A 549 3.99 -10.31 17.68
N GLN A 550 4.21 -11.39 18.43
CA GLN A 550 4.18 -12.76 17.92
C GLN A 550 2.83 -13.11 17.31
N ARG A 551 1.71 -12.74 17.95
CA ARG A 551 0.36 -13.01 17.41
C ARG A 551 0.07 -12.21 16.14
N LEU A 552 0.59 -10.98 16.05
CA LEU A 552 0.44 -10.13 14.87
C LEU A 552 1.26 -10.68 13.70
N THR A 553 2.54 -10.99 13.94
CA THR A 553 3.48 -11.45 12.91
C THR A 553 3.36 -12.93 12.55
N ARG A 554 2.78 -13.74 13.46
CA ARG A 554 2.70 -15.20 13.38
C ARG A 554 4.05 -15.91 13.41
N LEU A 555 5.10 -15.23 13.86
CA LEU A 555 6.42 -15.83 14.06
C LEU A 555 6.39 -16.98 15.07
N ASP A 556 5.43 -17.00 16.00
CA ASP A 556 5.23 -18.11 16.93
C ASP A 556 4.77 -19.42 16.27
N HIS A 557 4.47 -19.42 14.97
CA HIS A 557 4.17 -20.61 14.17
C HIS A 557 5.32 -20.98 13.22
N CYS A 558 6.36 -20.15 13.12
CA CYS A 558 7.58 -20.47 12.39
C CYS A 558 8.40 -21.47 13.23
N ASP A 559 8.74 -22.63 12.67
CA ASP A 559 9.64 -23.58 13.34
C ASP A 559 11.07 -23.03 13.34
N ILE A 560 11.74 -23.10 14.49
CA ILE A 560 13.15 -22.72 14.63
C ILE A 560 14.07 -23.54 13.70
N GLU A 561 13.71 -24.78 13.38
CA GLU A 561 14.48 -25.60 12.43
C GLU A 561 14.32 -25.10 10.99
N GLN A 562 13.13 -24.60 10.63
CA GLN A 562 12.90 -23.98 9.32
C GLN A 562 13.71 -22.69 9.19
N LEU A 563 13.77 -21.89 10.26
CA LEU A 563 14.63 -20.71 10.32
C LEU A 563 16.10 -21.05 10.08
N LYS A 564 16.59 -22.11 10.74
CA LYS A 564 17.96 -22.60 10.58
C LYS A 564 18.23 -23.10 9.16
N LYS A 565 17.27 -23.79 8.55
CA LYS A 565 17.35 -24.27 7.16
C LYS A 565 17.48 -23.11 6.18
N GLU A 566 16.59 -22.11 6.25
CA GLU A 566 16.65 -20.93 5.37
C GLU A 566 17.97 -20.17 5.53
N MET A 567 18.49 -20.05 6.75
CA MET A 567 19.81 -19.45 6.99
C MET A 567 20.95 -20.19 6.28
N SER A 568 20.88 -21.52 6.18
CA SER A 568 21.90 -22.32 5.48
C SER A 568 21.75 -22.34 3.96
N GLU A 569 20.53 -22.20 3.44
CA GLU A 569 20.23 -22.26 2.00
C GLU A 569 20.29 -20.88 1.32
N THR A 570 20.20 -19.79 2.08
CA THR A 570 20.23 -18.43 1.53
C THR A 570 21.65 -18.01 1.16
N ASN A 571 21.90 -17.82 -0.13
CA ASN A 571 23.10 -17.15 -0.63
C ASN A 571 22.98 -15.64 -0.39
N VAL A 572 23.84 -15.07 0.46
CA VAL A 572 23.84 -13.63 0.76
C VAL A 572 25.11 -12.98 0.23
N PRO A 573 24.99 -11.92 -0.59
CA PRO A 573 26.16 -11.19 -1.06
C PRO A 573 26.89 -10.52 0.12
N LEU A 574 28.21 -10.51 0.06
CA LEU A 574 29.04 -9.76 1.01
C LEU A 574 29.01 -8.28 0.63
N SER A 575 28.65 -7.43 1.59
CA SER A 575 28.74 -5.98 1.45
C SER A 575 29.86 -5.43 2.32
N TYR A 576 30.61 -4.47 1.77
CA TYR A 576 31.64 -3.73 2.47
C TYR A 576 31.11 -2.31 2.70
N SER A 577 30.71 -1.98 3.93
CA SER A 577 30.56 -0.58 4.32
C SER A 577 31.97 -0.03 4.57
N GLY A 578 32.27 1.16 4.05
CA GLY A 578 33.62 1.74 3.90
C GLY A 578 34.45 1.97 5.18
N SER A 579 34.10 1.36 6.31
CA SER A 579 34.82 1.44 7.58
C SER A 579 34.82 0.11 8.38
N GLY A 580 34.46 -1.05 7.81
CA GLY A 580 34.28 -2.29 8.58
C GLY A 580 34.63 -3.62 7.89
N ALA A 581 34.44 -4.72 8.64
CA ALA A 581 34.54 -6.09 8.14
C ALA A 581 33.35 -6.42 7.20
N PRO A 582 33.52 -7.30 6.20
CA PRO A 582 32.43 -7.66 5.30
C PRO A 582 31.24 -8.23 6.06
N VAL A 583 30.04 -7.73 5.72
CA VAL A 583 28.78 -8.14 6.33
C VAL A 583 27.92 -8.83 5.29
N LYS A 584 27.27 -9.94 5.67
CA LYS A 584 26.23 -10.59 4.89
C LYS A 584 24.95 -9.73 4.96
N SER A 585 24.81 -8.75 4.07
CA SER A 585 23.65 -7.85 4.04
C SER A 585 22.77 -8.06 2.82
N ILE A 586 21.47 -7.81 2.99
CA ILE A 586 20.46 -7.89 1.92
C ILE A 586 19.57 -6.64 1.95
N ARG A 587 18.97 -6.28 0.81
CA ARG A 587 17.92 -5.25 0.78
C ARG A 587 16.67 -5.73 1.51
N LYS A 588 15.91 -4.82 2.13
CA LYS A 588 14.63 -5.15 2.81
C LYS A 588 13.67 -5.92 1.89
N ALA A 589 13.59 -5.57 0.61
CA ALA A 589 12.79 -6.29 -0.39
C ALA A 589 13.24 -7.76 -0.58
N GLY A 590 14.55 -8.04 -0.59
CA GLY A 590 15.07 -9.40 -0.64
C GLY A 590 14.78 -10.20 0.65
N LEU A 591 14.80 -9.52 1.80
CA LEU A 591 14.41 -10.12 3.08
C LEU A 591 12.92 -10.50 3.11
N GLU A 592 12.06 -9.69 2.50
CA GLU A 592 10.62 -9.97 2.38
C GLU A 592 10.38 -11.34 1.71
N MET A 593 11.16 -11.72 0.69
CA MET A 593 11.03 -13.03 0.05
C MET A 593 11.38 -14.18 1.01
N ILE A 594 12.38 -13.98 1.87
CA ILE A 594 12.75 -14.97 2.91
C ILE A 594 11.62 -15.08 3.93
N LEU A 595 11.07 -13.94 4.37
CA LEU A 595 9.90 -13.91 5.25
C LEU A 595 8.70 -14.61 4.62
N GLN A 596 8.46 -14.46 3.31
CA GLN A 596 7.38 -15.13 2.60
C GLN A 596 7.54 -16.65 2.65
N LYS A 597 8.77 -17.18 2.50
CA LYS A 597 9.04 -18.63 2.66
C LYS A 597 8.81 -19.12 4.10
N LEU A 598 9.28 -18.35 5.08
CA LEU A 598 9.10 -18.68 6.51
C LEU A 598 7.62 -18.63 6.93
N LEU A 599 6.84 -17.75 6.32
CA LEU A 599 5.43 -17.48 6.65
C LEU A 599 4.47 -17.87 5.52
N GLN A 600 4.83 -18.87 4.70
CA GLN A 600 4.05 -19.30 3.52
C GLN A 600 2.61 -19.75 3.84
N PHE A 601 2.30 -20.03 5.10
CA PHE A 601 0.97 -20.39 5.57
C PHE A 601 0.02 -19.19 5.73
N LEU A 602 0.53 -17.96 5.59
CA LEU A 602 -0.27 -16.74 5.65
C LEU A 602 -0.88 -16.39 4.30
N LYS A 603 -2.09 -15.82 4.34
CA LYS A 603 -2.68 -15.14 3.17
C LYS A 603 -1.98 -13.80 2.95
N ALA A 604 -1.97 -13.31 1.70
CA ALA A 604 -1.35 -12.04 1.30
C ALA A 604 -1.64 -10.87 2.26
N GLU A 605 -2.91 -10.59 2.57
CA GLU A 605 -3.31 -9.50 3.48
C GLU A 605 -2.71 -9.65 4.89
N THR A 606 -2.71 -10.87 5.43
CA THR A 606 -2.14 -11.14 6.77
C THR A 606 -0.61 -11.05 6.73
N PHE A 607 0.00 -11.53 5.64
CA PHE A 607 1.44 -11.47 5.44
C PHE A 607 1.93 -10.01 5.36
N GLN A 608 1.22 -9.16 4.62
CA GLN A 608 1.50 -7.72 4.59
C GLN A 608 1.46 -7.10 6.00
N GLY A 609 0.45 -7.46 6.81
CA GLY A 609 0.38 -7.03 8.21
C GLY A 609 1.57 -7.51 9.05
N SER A 610 2.03 -8.74 8.84
CA SER A 610 3.25 -9.28 9.47
C SER A 610 4.50 -8.52 9.03
N VAL A 611 4.66 -8.25 7.74
CA VAL A 611 5.81 -7.51 7.19
C VAL A 611 5.83 -6.09 7.73
N LYS A 612 4.69 -5.39 7.77
CA LYS A 612 4.58 -4.05 8.37
C LYS A 612 5.08 -4.05 9.81
N ALA A 613 4.57 -4.96 10.64
CA ALA A 613 4.96 -5.05 12.03
C ALA A 613 6.46 -5.35 12.19
N VAL A 614 7.00 -6.28 11.39
CA VAL A 614 8.44 -6.59 11.37
C VAL A 614 9.26 -5.38 10.95
N ASN A 615 8.83 -4.62 9.94
CA ASN A 615 9.56 -3.44 9.48
C ASN A 615 9.56 -2.35 10.57
N GLU A 616 8.40 -2.03 11.15
CA GLU A 616 8.27 -1.00 12.18
C GLU A 616 9.03 -1.33 13.47
N LYS A 617 9.02 -2.59 13.91
CA LYS A 617 9.59 -2.99 15.20
C LYS A 617 11.05 -3.43 15.10
N ILE A 618 11.42 -4.14 14.03
CA ILE A 618 12.74 -4.78 13.89
C ILE A 618 13.61 -4.03 12.90
N LEU A 619 13.15 -3.87 11.65
CA LEU A 619 14.01 -3.36 10.58
C LEU A 619 14.30 -1.86 10.72
N SER A 620 13.39 -1.08 11.30
CA SER A 620 13.60 0.33 11.63
C SER A 620 14.77 0.54 12.61
N VAL A 621 14.93 -0.37 13.58
CA VAL A 621 16.04 -0.33 14.55
C VAL A 621 17.34 -0.83 13.91
N MET A 622 17.25 -1.86 13.07
CA MET A 622 18.42 -2.42 12.37
C MET A 622 19.00 -1.51 11.29
N ASP A 623 18.15 -0.72 10.64
CA ASP A 623 18.52 0.20 9.57
C ASP A 623 18.17 1.64 9.96
N ALA A 624 18.67 2.08 11.12
CA ALA A 624 18.48 3.45 11.60
C ALA A 624 19.05 4.51 10.62
N SER A 625 20.01 4.13 9.77
CA SER A 625 20.53 4.98 8.70
C SER A 625 19.57 5.19 7.52
N GLY A 626 18.53 4.38 7.38
CA GLY A 626 17.64 4.39 6.22
C GLY A 626 18.31 3.95 4.92
N SER A 627 19.31 3.07 4.99
CA SER A 627 20.08 2.56 3.85
C SER A 627 19.29 1.58 2.97
N GLY A 628 18.17 1.05 3.48
CA GLY A 628 17.39 -0.01 2.86
C GLY A 628 18.02 -1.40 2.98
N ARG A 629 19.15 -1.54 3.69
CA ARG A 629 19.89 -2.80 3.85
C ARG A 629 19.94 -3.24 5.31
N VAL A 630 19.91 -4.55 5.50
CA VAL A 630 19.95 -5.17 6.83
C VAL A 630 20.91 -6.37 6.86
N ASP A 631 21.56 -6.56 8.01
CA ASP A 631 22.40 -7.73 8.29
C ASP A 631 21.52 -8.96 8.51
N LEU A 632 21.61 -9.95 7.61
CA LEU A 632 20.71 -11.10 7.65
C LEU A 632 20.99 -12.03 8.84
N GLY A 633 22.26 -12.17 9.25
CA GLY A 633 22.62 -13.01 10.38
C GLY A 633 22.06 -12.46 11.69
N ILE A 634 22.17 -11.14 11.86
CA ILE A 634 21.56 -10.45 13.00
C ILE A 634 20.04 -10.51 12.94
N PHE A 635 19.43 -10.39 11.77
CA PHE A 635 17.98 -10.51 11.62
C PHE A 635 17.48 -11.87 12.12
N PHE A 636 18.10 -12.98 11.67
CA PHE A 636 17.75 -14.32 12.15
C PHE A 636 17.94 -14.46 13.66
N ALA A 637 19.04 -13.93 14.21
CA ALA A 637 19.30 -13.95 15.65
C ALA A 637 18.24 -13.17 16.46
N VAL A 638 17.69 -12.08 15.92
CA VAL A 638 16.66 -11.25 16.58
C VAL A 638 15.28 -11.92 16.54
N ILE A 639 14.93 -12.65 15.48
CA ILE A 639 13.63 -13.32 15.38
C ILE A 639 13.60 -14.72 16.01
N ALA A 640 14.75 -15.41 16.11
CA ALA A 640 14.87 -16.75 16.67
C ALA A 640 14.22 -16.95 18.06
N PRO A 641 14.32 -16.01 19.04
CA PRO A 641 13.64 -16.17 20.33
C PRO A 641 12.11 -16.21 20.23
N LEU A 642 11.53 -15.66 19.16
CA LEU A 642 10.09 -15.56 18.93
C LEU A 642 9.51 -16.73 18.14
N CYS A 643 10.36 -17.54 17.50
CA CYS A 643 9.94 -18.72 16.75
C CYS A 643 9.46 -19.83 17.69
N SER A 644 8.69 -20.79 17.17
CA SER A 644 8.31 -22.00 17.91
C SER A 644 9.50 -22.95 18.09
N GLY A 645 9.45 -23.76 19.15
CA GLY A 645 10.46 -24.79 19.45
C GLY A 645 11.03 -24.68 20.87
N PRO A 646 11.85 -25.67 21.30
CA PRO A 646 12.46 -25.68 22.63
C PRO A 646 13.37 -24.48 22.88
N THR A 647 13.40 -23.99 24.12
CA THR A 647 14.20 -22.81 24.51
C THR A 647 15.68 -22.94 24.17
N ASP A 648 16.25 -24.13 24.38
CA ASP A 648 17.68 -24.37 24.15
C ASP A 648 18.01 -24.34 22.66
N ARG A 649 17.09 -24.80 21.80
CA ARG A 649 17.24 -24.72 20.34
C ARG A 649 17.11 -23.29 19.84
N ARG A 650 16.16 -22.50 20.37
CA ARG A 650 16.04 -21.06 20.04
C ARG A 650 17.36 -20.34 20.33
N LYS A 651 17.92 -20.51 21.54
CA LYS A 651 19.21 -19.92 21.94
C LYS A 651 20.37 -20.45 21.08
N ARG A 652 20.35 -21.72 20.71
CA ARG A 652 21.38 -22.32 19.84
C ARG A 652 21.35 -21.71 18.43
N VAL A 653 20.18 -21.51 17.84
CA VAL A 653 20.06 -20.90 16.51
C VAL A 653 20.49 -19.44 16.52
N VAL A 654 20.25 -18.70 17.61
CA VAL A 654 20.84 -17.37 17.81
C VAL A 654 22.37 -17.42 17.70
N PHE A 655 23.01 -18.32 18.45
CA PHE A 655 24.47 -18.49 18.41
C PHE A 655 24.97 -18.94 17.03
N ASP A 656 24.30 -19.90 16.41
CA ASP A 656 24.62 -20.39 15.06
C ASP A 656 24.49 -19.25 14.02
N ALA A 657 23.54 -18.33 14.17
CA ALA A 657 23.38 -17.16 13.29
C ALA A 657 24.52 -16.15 13.44
N LEU A 658 24.98 -15.91 14.68
CA LEU A 658 26.16 -15.07 14.94
C LEU A 658 27.46 -15.68 14.40
N LEU A 659 27.58 -17.02 14.44
CA LEU A 659 28.68 -17.73 13.80
C LEU A 659 28.61 -17.62 12.28
N TRP A 660 27.44 -17.91 11.70
CA TRP A 660 27.22 -17.89 10.25
C TRP A 660 27.47 -16.50 9.65
N ARG A 661 27.23 -15.44 10.41
CA ARG A 661 27.51 -14.05 10.02
C ARG A 661 29.01 -13.80 9.74
N GLN A 662 29.91 -14.49 10.43
CA GLN A 662 31.35 -14.26 10.29
C GLN A 662 31.86 -14.77 8.93
N THR A 663 32.70 -13.96 8.27
CA THR A 663 33.22 -14.23 6.92
C THR A 663 34.50 -15.05 6.90
N ASN A 664 35.10 -15.35 8.06
CA ASN A 664 36.23 -16.26 8.12
C ASN A 664 35.70 -17.68 7.89
N GLU A 665 36.00 -18.26 6.73
CA GLU A 665 35.58 -19.59 6.26
C GLU A 665 36.13 -20.78 7.09
N GLY A 666 36.60 -20.54 8.32
CA GLY A 666 36.92 -21.59 9.27
C GLY A 666 35.72 -21.87 10.17
N ARG A 667 35.36 -23.14 10.35
CA ARG A 667 34.37 -23.63 11.34
C ARG A 667 34.75 -23.19 12.76
N GLY A 668 34.54 -21.92 13.09
CA GLY A 668 34.67 -21.40 14.43
C GLY A 668 33.56 -21.96 15.30
N THR A 669 33.89 -22.51 16.46
CA THR A 669 32.93 -22.85 17.51
C THR A 669 32.68 -21.67 18.47
N LEU A 670 33.33 -20.53 18.21
CA LEU A 670 33.37 -19.36 19.07
C LEU A 670 32.88 -18.10 18.33
N VAL A 671 32.17 -17.22 19.02
CA VAL A 671 31.66 -15.93 18.52
C VAL A 671 32.48 -14.79 19.13
N ARG A 672 32.68 -13.67 18.43
CA ARG A 672 33.33 -12.49 19.04
C ARG A 672 32.44 -11.93 20.15
N ARG A 673 33.00 -11.64 21.32
CA ARG A 673 32.25 -11.07 22.45
C ARG A 673 31.52 -9.77 22.06
N ASN A 674 32.17 -8.92 21.27
CA ASN A 674 31.56 -7.68 20.76
C ASN A 674 30.33 -7.91 19.87
N ASP A 675 30.31 -8.95 19.04
CA ASP A 675 29.14 -9.28 18.21
C ASP A 675 27.98 -9.76 19.09
N ALA A 676 28.25 -10.56 20.12
CA ALA A 676 27.24 -11.02 21.07
C ALA A 676 26.65 -9.86 21.89
N ILE A 677 27.50 -8.94 22.38
CA ILE A 677 27.05 -7.74 23.09
C ILE A 677 26.21 -6.85 22.16
N SER A 678 26.67 -6.63 20.93
CA SER A 678 25.93 -5.83 19.93
C SER A 678 24.57 -6.43 19.62
N TYR A 679 24.50 -7.77 19.48
CA TYR A 679 23.25 -8.50 19.35
C TYR A 679 22.30 -8.28 20.54
N ILE A 680 22.78 -8.40 21.78
CA ILE A 680 21.95 -8.20 22.97
C ILE A 680 21.44 -6.77 23.06
N LYS A 681 22.29 -5.77 22.77
CA LYS A 681 21.89 -4.37 22.71
C LYS A 681 20.76 -4.16 21.71
N LEU A 682 20.90 -4.71 20.50
CA LEU A 682 19.87 -4.62 19.47
C LEU A 682 18.58 -5.37 19.87
N LEU A 683 18.69 -6.59 20.38
CA LEU A 683 17.56 -7.40 20.81
C LEU A 683 16.74 -6.69 21.90
N ARG A 684 17.43 -6.05 22.84
CA ARG A 684 16.80 -5.23 23.89
C ARG A 684 16.16 -3.97 23.30
N ALA A 685 16.84 -3.26 22.41
CA ALA A 685 16.26 -2.09 21.74
C ALA A 685 14.97 -2.43 20.96
N VAL A 686 14.91 -3.63 20.38
CA VAL A 686 13.73 -4.12 19.67
C VAL A 686 12.60 -4.54 20.63
N TYR A 687 12.87 -5.27 21.71
CA TYR A 687 11.82 -5.93 22.51
C TYR A 687 11.62 -5.43 23.93
N ILE A 688 12.52 -4.59 24.46
CA ILE A 688 12.51 -4.10 25.84
C ILE A 688 12.59 -2.56 25.83
N PRO A 689 11.46 -1.86 25.99
CA PRO A 689 11.39 -0.40 25.86
C PRO A 689 12.16 0.40 26.92
N SER A 690 12.58 -0.22 28.03
CA SER A 690 12.82 0.46 29.31
C SER A 690 14.28 0.64 29.75
N HIS A 691 15.23 0.66 28.82
CA HIS A 691 16.57 1.21 29.12
C HIS A 691 16.94 2.14 27.98
N GLY A 692 17.03 3.43 28.28
CA GLY A 692 17.45 4.43 27.31
C GLY A 692 18.72 3.96 26.61
N VAL A 693 18.74 4.07 25.29
CA VAL A 693 19.93 3.83 24.46
C VAL A 693 21.14 4.60 25.01
N SER A 694 20.88 5.71 25.72
CA SER A 694 21.86 6.57 26.39
C SER A 694 22.60 5.91 27.57
N ASP A 695 21.96 5.09 28.42
CA ASP A 695 22.63 4.46 29.57
C ASP A 695 23.49 3.24 29.15
N MET A 696 23.24 2.70 27.95
CA MET A 696 24.03 1.60 27.36
C MET A 696 25.23 2.07 26.51
N MET A 697 25.37 3.38 26.29
CA MET A 697 26.52 3.98 25.60
C MET A 697 27.75 4.15 26.52
N GLU A 698 27.60 4.07 27.84
CA GLU A 698 28.72 4.29 28.79
C GLU A 698 29.44 3.02 29.26
N LEU A 699 29.02 1.82 28.84
CA LEU A 699 29.73 0.59 29.23
C LEU A 699 30.65 0.07 28.12
N HIS A 700 31.92 0.43 28.33
CA HIS A 700 33.18 -0.13 27.81
C HIS A 700 33.66 0.40 26.45
N GLY A 701 34.45 1.48 26.51
CA GLY A 701 35.25 2.03 25.43
C GLY A 701 36.50 1.23 25.07
N GLU A 702 36.49 -0.10 25.23
CA GLU A 702 37.57 -0.96 24.73
C GLU A 702 36.98 -2.07 23.88
N SER A 703 37.41 -2.15 22.61
CA SER A 703 37.05 -3.23 21.71
C SER A 703 37.70 -4.52 22.21
N ASP A 704 36.99 -5.30 23.03
CA ASP A 704 37.46 -6.61 23.48
C ASP A 704 37.43 -7.61 22.30
N PRO A 705 38.59 -8.04 21.77
CA PRO A 705 38.65 -8.95 20.63
C PRO A 705 38.42 -10.41 21.03
N SER A 706 38.08 -10.69 22.30
CA SER A 706 37.90 -12.05 22.80
C SER A 706 36.80 -12.82 22.07
N MET A 707 37.02 -14.13 21.99
CA MET A 707 36.09 -15.09 21.41
C MET A 707 35.43 -15.86 22.55
N ILE A 708 34.11 -16.04 22.48
CA ILE A 708 33.30 -16.71 23.50
C ILE A 708 32.65 -17.98 22.96
N SER A 709 32.54 -18.97 23.83
CA SER A 709 31.86 -20.23 23.62
C SER A 709 30.34 -20.11 23.76
N PHE A 710 29.60 -21.16 23.38
CA PHE A 710 28.14 -21.19 23.56
C PHE A 710 27.73 -21.08 25.04
N SER A 711 28.49 -21.68 25.97
CA SER A 711 28.22 -21.58 27.41
C SER A 711 28.35 -20.15 27.93
N GLU A 712 29.43 -19.45 27.56
CA GLU A 712 29.62 -18.04 27.96
C GLU A 712 28.56 -17.13 27.31
N PHE A 713 28.18 -17.41 26.05
CA PHE A 713 27.07 -16.71 25.41
C PHE A 713 25.74 -16.90 26.17
N LEU A 714 25.46 -18.09 26.69
CA LEU A 714 24.26 -18.34 27.48
C LEU A 714 24.24 -17.53 28.77
N GLU A 715 25.38 -17.29 29.41
CA GLU A 715 25.46 -16.42 30.60
C GLU A 715 25.06 -14.99 30.24
N ILE A 716 25.62 -14.44 29.15
CA ILE A 716 25.28 -13.10 28.65
C ILE A 716 23.80 -13.02 28.24
N PHE A 717 23.28 -14.04 27.55
CA PHE A 717 21.90 -14.04 27.06
C PHE A 717 20.86 -14.14 28.19
N ASN A 718 21.14 -14.96 29.22
CA ASN A 718 20.20 -15.22 30.31
C ASN A 718 20.33 -14.21 31.46
N ASP A 719 21.30 -13.30 31.42
CA ASP A 719 21.43 -12.22 32.40
C ASP A 719 20.11 -11.42 32.47
N GLN A 720 19.61 -11.22 33.69
CA GLN A 720 18.30 -10.64 33.93
C GLN A 720 18.31 -9.11 33.76
N ASP A 721 19.45 -8.47 34.02
CA ASP A 721 19.59 -7.02 34.00
C ASP A 721 20.10 -6.56 32.63
N TRP A 722 21.10 -7.25 32.08
CA TRP A 722 21.84 -6.87 30.87
C TRP A 722 21.55 -7.76 29.66
N GLY A 723 21.02 -8.97 29.86
CA GLY A 723 20.72 -9.94 28.81
C GLY A 723 19.32 -9.81 28.21
N PHE A 724 18.83 -10.87 27.56
CA PHE A 724 17.44 -10.90 27.12
C PHE A 724 16.50 -11.19 28.29
N GLY A 725 16.87 -12.11 29.19
CA GLY A 725 16.23 -12.40 30.49
C GLY A 725 14.75 -12.85 30.49
N ILE A 726 13.99 -12.53 29.45
CA ILE A 726 12.52 -12.58 29.38
C ILE A 726 12.00 -13.83 28.67
N LEU A 727 12.86 -14.57 27.96
CA LEU A 727 12.47 -15.75 27.18
C LEU A 727 11.70 -16.81 28.01
N SER A 728 12.08 -17.02 29.26
CA SER A 728 11.39 -17.95 30.16
C SER A 728 9.95 -17.49 30.47
N THR A 729 9.76 -16.20 30.73
CA THR A 729 8.44 -15.57 30.90
C THR A 729 7.62 -15.65 29.62
N LEU A 730 8.25 -15.41 28.46
CA LEU A 730 7.60 -15.49 27.16
C LEU A 730 7.05 -16.90 26.88
N VAL A 731 7.87 -17.93 27.03
CA VAL A 731 7.47 -19.34 26.82
C VAL A 731 6.37 -19.77 27.80
N LYS A 732 6.43 -19.29 29.04
CA LYS A 732 5.37 -19.51 30.02
C LYS A 732 4.03 -18.92 29.55
N LEU A 733 4.02 -17.75 28.92
CA LEU A 733 2.81 -17.14 28.33
C LEU A 733 2.34 -17.89 27.08
N GLU A 734 3.24 -18.35 26.21
CA GLU A 734 2.91 -19.16 25.03
C GLU A 734 2.08 -20.41 25.41
N ILE A 735 2.48 -21.09 26.49
CA ILE A 735 1.75 -22.26 27.04
C ILE A 735 0.46 -21.84 27.74
N GLY A 736 0.48 -20.71 28.45
CA GLY A 736 -0.61 -20.25 29.33
C GLY A 736 -1.78 -19.57 28.63
N ASP A 737 -1.62 -19.07 27.40
CA ASP A 737 -2.59 -18.20 26.70
C ASP A 737 -4.01 -18.79 26.56
N ARG A 738 -4.17 -20.12 26.65
CA ARG A 738 -5.47 -20.80 26.52
C ARG A 738 -6.06 -21.29 27.84
N ILE A 739 -5.30 -21.17 28.94
CA ILE A 739 -5.73 -21.67 30.25
C ILE A 739 -6.80 -20.73 30.82
N ARG A 740 -7.95 -21.28 31.23
CA ARG A 740 -9.06 -20.52 31.81
C ARG A 740 -9.22 -20.85 33.28
N HIS A 741 -9.34 -19.82 34.12
CA HIS A 741 -9.56 -19.98 35.56
C HIS A 741 -11.06 -20.04 35.95
N GLY A 742 -11.83 -20.88 35.26
CA GLY A 742 -13.23 -21.17 35.63
C GLY A 742 -14.10 -19.92 35.86
N LYS A 743 -14.67 -19.78 37.07
CA LYS A 743 -15.56 -18.67 37.50
C LYS A 743 -14.83 -17.39 37.92
N HIS A 744 -13.50 -17.34 37.87
CA HIS A 744 -12.74 -16.18 38.34
C HIS A 744 -12.72 -15.06 37.30
N THR A 745 -13.17 -13.88 37.71
CA THR A 745 -13.08 -12.63 36.93
C THR A 745 -12.01 -11.71 37.52
N CYS A 746 -11.42 -10.89 36.66
CA CYS A 746 -10.49 -9.85 37.08
C CYS A 746 -11.22 -8.77 37.88
N SER A 747 -10.70 -8.39 39.03
CA SER A 747 -11.33 -7.38 39.90
C SER A 747 -11.35 -5.97 39.31
N ILE A 748 -10.57 -5.70 38.26
CA ILE A 748 -10.54 -4.41 37.55
C ILE A 748 -11.44 -4.45 36.32
N CYS A 749 -11.09 -5.25 35.31
CA CYS A 749 -11.80 -5.24 34.04
C CYS A 749 -13.06 -6.13 34.02
N GLN A 750 -13.31 -6.90 35.07
CA GLN A 750 -14.46 -7.81 35.23
C GLN A 750 -14.58 -8.91 34.17
N TYR A 751 -13.60 -9.05 33.27
CA TYR A 751 -13.52 -10.16 32.32
C TYR A 751 -13.04 -11.45 33.00
N PRO A 752 -13.48 -12.63 32.51
CA PRO A 752 -12.92 -13.92 32.93
C PRO A 752 -11.40 -13.96 32.76
N ILE A 753 -10.70 -14.51 33.76
CA ILE A 753 -9.23 -14.58 33.73
C ILE A 753 -8.78 -15.74 32.81
N ILE A 754 -8.07 -15.37 31.75
CA ILE A 754 -7.39 -16.26 30.81
C ILE A 754 -5.88 -16.03 30.94
N GLY A 755 -5.09 -17.11 30.93
CA GLY A 755 -3.68 -17.07 31.27
C GLY A 755 -3.43 -17.09 32.78
N SER A 756 -2.29 -16.56 33.21
CA SER A 756 -1.92 -16.53 34.63
C SER A 756 -2.90 -15.71 35.47
N ARG A 757 -3.19 -16.21 36.68
CA ARG A 757 -3.98 -15.51 37.69
C ARG A 757 -3.08 -14.97 38.79
N PHE A 758 -3.03 -13.65 38.93
CA PHE A 758 -2.29 -12.99 40.01
C PHE A 758 -3.24 -12.70 41.17
N ARG A 759 -3.07 -13.42 42.28
CA ARG A 759 -3.86 -13.24 43.50
C ARG A 759 -3.06 -12.44 44.51
N GLU A 760 -3.67 -11.39 45.06
CA GLU A 760 -3.06 -10.66 46.18
C GLU A 760 -3.21 -11.47 47.48
N ALA A 761 -2.17 -11.48 48.32
CA ALA A 761 -2.12 -12.37 49.48
C ALA A 761 -2.99 -11.94 50.65
N ARG A 762 -3.18 -10.64 50.89
CA ARG A 762 -3.91 -10.13 52.06
C ARG A 762 -5.41 -9.98 51.80
N GLN A 763 -5.77 -9.32 50.71
CA GLN A 763 -7.12 -8.94 50.30
C GLN A 763 -7.74 -9.91 49.30
N HIS A 764 -6.97 -10.88 48.80
CA HIS A 764 -7.43 -12.01 47.98
C HIS A 764 -8.12 -11.67 46.64
N PHE A 765 -8.11 -10.41 46.22
CA PHE A 765 -8.57 -10.04 44.87
C PHE A 765 -7.64 -10.63 43.80
N SER A 766 -8.16 -10.80 42.59
CA SER A 766 -7.43 -11.42 41.48
C SER A 766 -7.34 -10.49 40.28
N LEU A 767 -6.16 -10.42 39.68
CA LEU A 767 -5.89 -9.66 38.47
C LEU A 767 -5.55 -10.60 37.32
N CYS A 768 -5.97 -10.23 36.11
CA CYS A 768 -5.46 -10.85 34.88
C CYS A 768 -4.08 -10.27 34.51
N ASN A 769 -3.38 -10.93 33.58
CA ASN A 769 -2.07 -10.51 33.08
C ASN A 769 -1.98 -9.01 32.76
N ARG A 770 -2.99 -8.48 32.05
CA ARG A 770 -3.02 -7.08 31.63
C ARG A 770 -3.16 -6.11 32.80
N CYS A 771 -4.09 -6.36 33.72
CA CYS A 771 -4.28 -5.46 34.86
C CYS A 771 -3.10 -5.50 35.84
N TYR A 772 -2.48 -6.66 36.03
CA TYR A 772 -1.28 -6.79 36.86
C TYR A 772 -0.07 -6.07 36.23
N SER A 773 0.20 -6.28 34.94
CA SER A 773 1.30 -5.60 34.22
C SER A 773 1.12 -4.08 34.18
N GLU A 774 -0.11 -3.59 33.98
CA GLU A 774 -0.44 -2.16 34.01
C GLU A 774 -0.44 -1.56 35.44
N GLY A 775 -0.27 -2.38 36.50
CA GLY A 775 -0.24 -1.91 37.89
C GLY A 775 -1.59 -1.45 38.43
N LYS A 776 -2.70 -1.93 37.84
CA LYS A 776 -4.05 -1.55 38.21
C LYS A 776 -4.53 -2.35 39.42
N VAL A 777 -4.93 -1.65 40.48
CA VAL A 777 -5.51 -2.23 41.69
C VAL A 777 -6.84 -1.55 42.04
N PRO A 778 -7.80 -2.25 42.68
CA PRO A 778 -9.07 -1.62 43.03
C PRO A 778 -8.84 -0.54 44.08
N SER A 779 -9.45 0.65 43.91
CA SER A 779 -9.33 1.78 44.87
C SER A 779 -9.69 1.39 46.29
N ALA A 780 -10.70 0.51 46.45
CA ALA A 780 -11.16 -0.02 47.74
C ALA A 780 -10.07 -0.77 48.53
N PHE A 781 -9.00 -1.24 47.88
CA PHE A 781 -7.92 -2.00 48.50
C PHE A 781 -6.56 -1.28 48.42
N LYS A 782 -6.55 0.05 48.59
CA LYS A 782 -5.31 0.84 48.62
C LYS A 782 -4.37 0.35 49.74
N GLN A 783 -3.13 0.03 49.38
CA GLN A 783 -2.06 -0.43 50.27
C GLN A 783 -0.73 0.23 49.89
N GLU A 784 0.22 0.28 50.82
CA GLU A 784 1.58 0.75 50.55
C GLU A 784 2.36 -0.24 49.68
N GLU A 785 2.25 -1.53 49.99
CA GLU A 785 2.84 -2.63 49.24
C GLU A 785 1.81 -3.73 48.97
N TYR A 786 1.94 -4.35 47.80
CA TYR A 786 1.10 -5.46 47.37
C TYR A 786 1.94 -6.70 47.17
N ARG A 787 1.51 -7.83 47.72
CA ARG A 787 2.21 -9.11 47.58
C ARG A 787 1.37 -10.05 46.74
N PHE A 788 1.82 -10.28 45.51
CA PHE A 788 1.10 -11.15 44.58
C PHE A 788 1.71 -12.54 44.53
N LYS A 789 0.83 -13.52 44.40
CA LYS A 789 1.14 -14.89 44.06
C LYS A 789 0.52 -15.22 42.72
N GLU A 790 1.31 -15.82 41.85
CA GLU A 790 0.86 -16.23 40.53
C GLU A 790 0.43 -17.70 40.52
N TYR A 791 -0.65 -17.98 39.81
CA TYR A 791 -1.12 -19.33 39.54
C TYR A 791 -1.24 -19.51 38.03
N GLY A 792 -0.54 -20.51 37.48
CA GLY A 792 -0.61 -20.84 36.05
C GLY A 792 -1.78 -21.77 35.71
N SER A 793 -2.39 -22.42 36.71
CA SER A 793 -3.55 -23.29 36.54
C SER A 793 -4.38 -23.37 37.82
N GLU A 794 -5.62 -23.83 37.71
CA GLU A 794 -6.48 -24.01 38.88
C GLU A 794 -6.01 -25.15 39.78
N THR A 795 -5.38 -26.19 39.21
CA THR A 795 -4.80 -27.29 39.99
C THR A 795 -3.66 -26.80 40.88
N GLU A 796 -2.82 -25.88 40.41
CA GLU A 796 -1.78 -25.23 41.20
C GLU A 796 -2.38 -24.39 42.34
N ALA A 797 -3.45 -23.64 42.05
CA ALA A 797 -4.15 -22.86 43.06
C ALA A 797 -4.82 -23.72 44.15
N ILE A 798 -5.36 -24.88 43.78
CA ILE A 798 -5.97 -25.83 44.72
C ILE A 798 -4.90 -26.52 45.57
N LYS A 799 -3.80 -27.00 44.96
CA LYS A 799 -2.68 -27.61 45.70
C LYS A 799 -2.14 -26.67 46.76
N ASP A 800 -2.00 -25.40 46.44
CA ASP A 800 -1.52 -24.37 47.36
C ASP A 800 -2.46 -24.16 48.57
N LYS A 801 -3.78 -24.20 48.33
CA LYS A 801 -4.78 -24.18 49.42
C LYS A 801 -4.62 -25.43 50.30
N CYS A 802 -4.48 -26.60 49.71
CA CYS A 802 -4.32 -27.87 50.44
C CYS A 802 -3.02 -27.94 51.26
N THR A 803 -1.91 -27.38 50.76
CA THR A 803 -0.64 -27.32 51.50
C THR A 803 -0.67 -26.34 52.68
N CYS A 804 -1.50 -25.29 52.61
CA CYS A 804 -1.75 -24.43 53.78
C CYS A 804 -2.52 -25.18 54.89
N PHE A 805 -3.39 -26.13 54.53
CA PHE A 805 -4.08 -26.96 55.53
C PHE A 805 -3.16 -27.98 56.22
N THR A 806 -2.14 -28.52 55.53
CA THR A 806 -1.16 -29.44 56.14
C THR A 806 -0.07 -28.76 56.98
N LEU A 807 0.20 -27.47 56.76
CA LEU A 807 1.10 -26.69 57.61
C LEU A 807 0.39 -26.23 58.90
N ASN A 808 -0.90 -25.88 58.84
CA ASN A 808 -1.70 -25.59 60.03
C ASN A 808 -2.04 -26.83 60.88
N SER A 809 -1.78 -28.05 60.38
CA SER A 809 -1.94 -29.28 61.18
C SER A 809 -0.64 -29.76 61.84
N LYS A 810 0.48 -29.02 61.72
CA LYS A 810 1.78 -29.37 62.31
C LYS A 810 2.36 -28.30 63.25
N SER A 811 1.57 -27.31 63.66
CA SER A 811 1.99 -26.29 64.64
C SER A 811 1.49 -26.58 66.06
N THR A 812 1.67 -27.82 66.52
CA THR A 812 1.58 -28.19 67.95
C THR A 812 2.64 -29.26 68.23
N GLU A 813 3.91 -28.90 68.19
CA GLU A 813 4.96 -29.53 68.99
C GLU A 813 6.20 -28.64 68.99
N SER A 814 6.81 -28.58 70.17
CA SER A 814 7.65 -27.53 70.75
C SER A 814 9.09 -27.41 70.20
N ASP A 815 9.61 -26.18 70.27
CA ASP A 815 11.04 -25.78 70.32
C ASP A 815 11.88 -26.70 71.24
N PRO A 816 13.17 -26.93 70.93
CA PRO A 816 14.23 -25.90 70.85
C PRO A 816 15.02 -25.80 69.53
#